data_AF-A0A811PU88-F1
#
_entry.id   AF-A0A811PU88-F1
#
_cell.length_a   1.000
_cell.length_b   1.000
_cell.length_c   1.000
_cell.angle_alpha   90.00
_cell.angle_beta   90.00
_cell.angle_gamma   90.00
#
_symmetry.space_group_name_H-M   'P 1'
#
loop_
_entity.id
_entity.type
_entity.pdbx_description
1 polymer ?
#
loop_
_entity_poly.entity_id
_entity_poly.type
_entity_poly.pdbx_seq_one_letter_code
_entity_poly.pdbx_strand_id
1 'polypeptide(L)'
;MSDYYDSDEDDVFRGKSVRGKATSGSRYVPWELSELEKHMFSWTLQDVLNKNLFKKKVKKIPKTFTSLRSYMESFTLPLIEETRADLCSALEGIKHAPATEVVRMEQLGTDPGQAIFSIVVRKADPQTTQRDQVYAPKDADVLVLTDRKPRHRSDLGRTGSSYLIGSVLKADGGDDGTVVRLSRRPEEGPPLFAVFLINMTTYNRILNAVDVHAAACRNTSVIEKLLDPKFGKDQKEPSSTAASFYLDGELGDLGNFGLNDSQLKAVDDCVSAVEQPGCPVRLIWGPPGTGKTKTISALLWSMLIKSHRTVTCAPTNTAVVEVASRVLCLIEESSSGGGDSGKKCFLSDVVLFGNEDRMAVDDNLGKIFMDSRIRRLRQCLVPGTGWTTSLSSMLQLLEHPLVQYGRYVDGIEEQISDLDSEENKMRDELAPYLKNRKELTNQKKIDEVQEMQKKILEIQKKVRAIKEKKMTFKTYFQSNYTRLVNDLRRCLETFGNDLPRSAASEENFRCMAEVPPLLDAFGELVWSEPDEKLQALFKNDEDGGILSLFRSLVTQVQADVSFELKEARSSCVKKLRHLSLNFELLEMYENRTVEEFLLQRAKSVLCTASSSYRLHRLPKAQPFDVVVVDEAAQLKECESLIPLQLPGVRHAVLIGDEYQLPALVKSKVCEDAEFGRSLFVRLTSLGQPKHLLDVQYRMHPWISKFPVESFYDGRITDGPNVLSRNYERRHLTGPMYGSYSFINVDGGNESTGKHDRSLINAVEAAAVVRILQRLFKGKSVDTNRAVRVGVVSPYKGQVRAIQEKIAGAAFAAHEGLFSVKVRSVDGFQGAEEDVIIFSTVRSNTAGKIGFLADINRTNVALTRAKHCLWILGNAKTLASAKTIWRGIVADAKDRGCYFDAKDDKDLSNAIIKAAIELDEVETLLNLDGLRIGGSRSGFRP
;
A
#
# COMPACT_ATOMS: atom_id res chain seq x y z
N MET A 1 -36.86 -23.25 -7.90
CA MET A 1 -36.80 -23.55 -9.34
C MET A 1 -36.98 -22.23 -10.07
N SER A 2 -35.97 -21.88 -10.87
CA SER A 2 -35.89 -20.81 -11.90
C SER A 2 -36.34 -19.40 -11.50
N ASP A 3 -35.43 -18.58 -10.99
CA ASP A 3 -34.63 -17.67 -11.84
C ASP A 3 -33.73 -16.79 -10.96
N TYR A 4 -32.42 -17.08 -11.07
CA TYR A 4 -31.29 -16.34 -10.52
C TYR A 4 -30.74 -15.39 -11.59
N TYR A 5 -29.86 -14.47 -11.19
CA TYR A 5 -29.14 -13.42 -11.95
C TYR A 5 -29.77 -12.03 -11.90
N ASP A 6 -29.25 -11.17 -11.00
CA ASP A 6 -28.63 -9.91 -11.43
C ASP A 6 -27.70 -9.36 -10.34
N SER A 7 -26.54 -8.88 -10.77
CA SER A 7 -25.43 -8.35 -9.97
C SER A 7 -25.56 -6.84 -9.80
N ASP A 8 -25.73 -6.36 -8.57
CA ASP A 8 -25.79 -4.93 -8.24
C ASP A 8 -24.58 -4.50 -7.38
N GLU A 9 -23.63 -3.83 -8.04
CA GLU A 9 -22.66 -2.91 -7.43
C GLU A 9 -23.23 -1.47 -7.45
N ASP A 10 -22.83 -0.66 -6.46
CA ASP A 10 -22.96 0.80 -6.40
C ASP A 10 -24.27 1.47 -5.94
N ASP A 11 -24.70 1.17 -4.71
CA ASP A 11 -25.53 2.10 -3.93
C ASP A 11 -24.66 3.19 -3.26
N VAL A 12 -24.15 4.15 -4.06
CA VAL A 12 -23.06 5.08 -3.67
C VAL A 12 -23.47 6.55 -3.56
N PHE A 13 -24.67 6.97 -3.97
CA PHE A 13 -25.07 8.39 -3.89
C PHE A 13 -26.52 8.58 -3.45
N ARG A 14 -26.74 9.05 -2.20
CA ARG A 14 -27.63 10.18 -1.84
C ARG A 14 -27.90 10.28 -0.34
N GLY A 15 -28.01 11.53 0.11
CA GLY A 15 -28.64 11.88 1.38
C GLY A 15 -30.10 12.31 1.19
N LYS A 16 -30.91 11.95 2.21
CA LYS A 16 -32.24 12.42 2.60
C LYS A 16 -33.49 11.91 1.86
N SER A 17 -34.18 11.02 2.60
CA SER A 17 -35.60 10.69 2.50
C SER A 17 -36.48 11.94 2.68
N VAL A 18 -37.29 12.24 1.67
CA VAL A 18 -38.59 12.92 1.86
C VAL A 18 -39.65 11.84 1.67
N ARG A 19 -40.48 11.65 2.71
CA ARG A 19 -41.62 10.73 2.69
C ARG A 19 -42.55 11.07 1.52
N GLY A 20 -42.61 10.19 0.54
CA GLY A 20 -43.63 10.17 -0.50
C GLY A 20 -43.82 8.73 -0.98
N LYS A 21 -45.03 8.19 -0.83
CA LYS A 21 -45.42 6.86 -1.32
C LYS A 21 -45.12 6.78 -2.83
N ALA A 22 -44.30 5.84 -3.26
CA ALA A 22 -44.10 5.54 -4.66
C ALA A 22 -44.27 4.03 -4.90
N THR A 23 -45.13 3.76 -5.87
CA THR A 23 -45.60 2.49 -6.40
C THR A 23 -44.50 1.68 -7.07
N SER A 24 -44.67 0.37 -7.04
CA SER A 24 -43.84 -0.65 -7.70
C SER A 24 -43.61 -0.37 -9.18
N GLY A 25 -42.36 -0.33 -9.63
CA GLY A 25 -41.98 -0.42 -11.05
C GLY A 25 -41.04 0.67 -11.56
N SER A 26 -39.79 0.70 -11.09
CA SER A 26 -38.61 1.20 -11.84
C SER A 26 -37.36 0.87 -11.01
N ARG A 27 -36.48 0.00 -11.52
CA ARG A 27 -35.29 -0.52 -10.83
C ARG A 27 -34.00 0.15 -11.35
N TYR A 28 -34.05 1.44 -11.69
CA TYR A 28 -32.88 2.24 -12.03
C TYR A 28 -32.87 3.53 -11.18
N VAL A 29 -31.89 3.64 -10.27
CA VAL A 29 -31.60 4.85 -9.48
C VAL A 29 -30.70 5.78 -10.32
N PRO A 30 -30.83 7.13 -10.29
CA PRO A 30 -30.24 7.99 -11.32
C PRO A 30 -28.77 8.35 -11.05
N TRP A 31 -27.92 8.08 -12.05
CA TRP A 31 -26.51 8.44 -12.17
C TRP A 31 -26.26 9.97 -12.17
N GLU A 32 -26.47 10.65 -11.04
CA GLU A 32 -26.27 12.11 -10.93
C GLU A 32 -24.79 12.53 -11.00
N LEU A 33 -24.56 13.72 -11.57
CA LEU A 33 -23.24 14.36 -11.66
C LEU A 33 -22.77 14.86 -10.29
N SER A 34 -21.54 14.55 -9.91
CA SER A 34 -20.88 15.22 -8.78
C SER A 34 -20.63 16.71 -9.07
N GLU A 35 -20.52 17.54 -8.03
CA GLU A 35 -20.25 18.98 -8.20
C GLU A 35 -18.94 19.26 -8.95
N LEU A 36 -17.91 18.43 -8.73
CA LEU A 36 -16.65 18.54 -9.47
C LEU A 36 -16.83 18.18 -10.95
N GLU A 37 -17.62 17.16 -11.28
CA GLU A 37 -17.93 16.82 -12.67
C GLU A 37 -18.75 17.92 -13.35
N LYS A 38 -19.72 18.53 -12.65
CA LYS A 38 -20.50 19.67 -13.19
C LYS A 38 -19.58 20.83 -13.59
N HIS A 39 -18.64 21.19 -12.72
CA HIS A 39 -17.66 22.22 -13.03
C HIS A 39 -16.72 21.80 -14.17
N MET A 40 -16.20 20.59 -14.12
CA MET A 40 -15.28 20.07 -15.15
C MET A 40 -15.92 20.05 -16.54
N PHE A 41 -17.14 19.53 -16.67
CA PHE A 41 -17.86 19.48 -17.94
C PHE A 41 -18.32 20.85 -18.43
N SER A 42 -18.39 21.86 -17.55
CA SER A 42 -18.68 23.24 -17.94
C SER A 42 -17.46 23.99 -18.51
N TRP A 43 -16.24 23.51 -18.30
CA TRP A 43 -15.04 24.22 -18.73
C TRP A 43 -14.72 23.98 -20.20
N THR A 44 -14.41 25.07 -20.91
CA THR A 44 -13.74 24.97 -22.21
C THR A 44 -12.27 24.61 -22.04
N LEU A 45 -11.61 24.15 -23.11
CA LEU A 45 -10.15 23.96 -23.09
C LEU A 45 -9.39 25.23 -22.67
N GLN A 46 -9.88 26.42 -23.06
CA GLN A 46 -9.27 27.69 -22.66
C GLN A 46 -9.44 27.98 -21.17
N ASP A 47 -10.58 27.62 -20.59
CA ASP A 47 -10.81 27.74 -19.15
C ASP A 47 -9.86 26.85 -18.35
N VAL A 48 -9.70 25.58 -18.78
CA VAL A 48 -8.76 24.66 -18.13
C VAL A 48 -7.32 25.20 -18.22
N LEU A 49 -6.91 25.81 -19.33
CA LEU A 49 -5.56 26.36 -19.50
C LEU A 49 -5.36 27.72 -18.81
N ASN A 50 -6.43 28.42 -18.43
CA ASN A 50 -6.36 29.72 -17.78
C ASN A 50 -5.94 29.59 -16.30
N LYS A 51 -4.64 29.78 -16.03
CA LYS A 51 -4.06 29.74 -14.68
C LYS A 51 -4.59 30.81 -13.71
N ASN A 52 -5.37 31.78 -14.19
CA ASN A 52 -5.97 32.85 -13.39
C ASN A 52 -7.49 32.73 -13.27
N LEU A 53 -8.12 31.67 -13.79
CA LEU A 53 -9.59 31.54 -13.87
C LEU A 53 -10.28 31.77 -12.52
N PHE A 54 -9.70 31.24 -11.44
CA PHE A 54 -10.23 31.36 -10.08
C PHE A 54 -9.53 32.40 -9.20
N LYS A 55 -8.58 33.19 -9.73
CA LYS A 55 -7.73 34.11 -8.95
C LYS A 55 -8.52 35.12 -8.10
N LYS A 56 -9.69 35.58 -8.58
CA LYS A 56 -10.56 36.50 -7.83
C LYS A 56 -11.58 35.81 -6.94
N LYS A 57 -11.81 34.50 -7.12
CA LYS A 57 -12.82 33.70 -6.42
C LYS A 57 -12.25 33.00 -5.19
N VAL A 58 -11.05 32.45 -5.32
CA VAL A 58 -10.34 31.77 -4.22
C VAL A 58 -9.83 32.82 -3.23
N LYS A 59 -10.23 32.68 -1.98
CA LYS A 59 -9.78 33.51 -0.85
C LYS A 59 -8.76 32.76 -0.02
N LYS A 60 -7.91 33.52 0.67
CA LYS A 60 -6.97 32.96 1.65
C LYS A 60 -7.74 32.25 2.77
N ILE A 61 -7.31 31.03 3.09
CA ILE A 61 -7.98 30.19 4.09
C ILE A 61 -7.66 30.70 5.51
N PRO A 62 -8.67 31.09 6.30
CA PRO A 62 -8.48 31.58 7.67
C PRO A 62 -7.79 30.57 8.58
N LYS A 63 -7.14 31.03 9.66
CA LYS A 63 -6.62 30.14 10.72
C LYS A 63 -7.67 29.78 11.78
N THR A 64 -8.67 30.64 11.92
CA THR A 64 -9.78 30.51 12.86
C THR A 64 -11.09 30.66 12.11
N PHE A 65 -12.13 29.97 12.58
CA PHE A 65 -13.42 29.90 11.90
C PHE A 65 -14.55 30.09 12.91
N THR A 66 -15.66 30.66 12.45
CA THR A 66 -16.81 30.98 13.32
C THR A 66 -17.85 29.86 13.40
N SER A 67 -17.82 28.93 12.44
CA SER A 67 -18.77 27.81 12.37
C SER A 67 -18.22 26.67 11.53
N LEU A 68 -18.79 25.47 11.70
CA LEU A 68 -18.51 24.31 10.86
C LEU A 68 -18.77 24.60 9.37
N ARG A 69 -19.86 25.32 9.06
CA ARG A 69 -20.18 25.72 7.68
C ARG A 69 -19.08 26.60 7.08
N SER A 70 -18.68 27.67 7.77
CA SER A 70 -17.61 28.57 7.29
C SER A 70 -16.27 27.85 7.11
N TYR A 71 -15.98 26.90 7.99
CA TYR A 71 -14.81 26.04 7.88
C TYR A 71 -14.82 25.22 6.60
N MET A 72 -15.89 24.46 6.38
CA MET A 72 -16.03 23.56 5.24
C MET A 72 -16.04 24.31 3.89
N GLU A 73 -16.83 25.39 3.79
CA GLU A 73 -16.94 26.20 2.57
C GLU A 73 -15.61 26.86 2.14
N SER A 74 -14.69 27.07 3.09
CA SER A 74 -13.37 27.66 2.80
C SER A 74 -12.50 26.79 1.89
N PHE A 75 -12.79 25.48 1.79
CA PHE A 75 -12.00 24.54 1.00
C PHE A 75 -12.61 24.19 -0.36
N THR A 76 -13.90 24.45 -0.59
CA THR A 76 -14.60 24.03 -1.81
C THR A 76 -14.04 24.68 -3.08
N LEU A 77 -13.90 26.01 -3.12
CA LEU A 77 -13.36 26.73 -4.28
C LEU A 77 -11.87 26.44 -4.53
N PRO A 78 -10.99 26.43 -3.50
CA PRO A 78 -9.62 25.95 -3.68
C PRO A 78 -9.52 24.53 -4.24
N LEU A 79 -10.39 23.61 -3.79
CA LEU A 79 -10.41 22.24 -4.31
C LEU A 79 -10.76 22.19 -5.80
N ILE A 80 -11.78 22.94 -6.23
CA ILE A 80 -12.17 23.05 -7.64
C ILE A 80 -11.02 23.62 -8.49
N GLU A 81 -10.36 24.69 -8.02
CA GLU A 81 -9.21 25.29 -8.70
C GLU A 81 -8.00 24.35 -8.74
N GLU A 82 -7.77 23.58 -7.69
CA GLU A 82 -6.70 22.58 -7.66
C GLU A 82 -6.98 21.45 -8.66
N THR A 83 -8.22 20.96 -8.75
CA THR A 83 -8.63 19.99 -9.78
C THR A 83 -8.41 20.54 -11.19
N ARG A 84 -8.78 21.81 -11.44
CA ARG A 84 -8.51 22.48 -12.74
C ARG A 84 -7.02 22.54 -13.04
N ALA A 85 -6.19 22.90 -12.06
CA ALA A 85 -4.74 22.99 -12.22
C ALA A 85 -4.12 21.61 -12.48
N ASP A 86 -4.64 20.55 -11.86
CA ASP A 86 -4.23 19.17 -12.15
C ASP A 86 -4.55 18.77 -13.59
N LEU A 87 -5.80 19.00 -14.01
CA LEU A 87 -6.23 18.74 -15.39
C LEU A 87 -5.37 19.54 -16.40
N CYS A 88 -5.08 20.80 -16.11
CA CYS A 88 -4.18 21.64 -16.90
C CYS A 88 -2.77 21.03 -17.00
N SER A 89 -2.22 20.54 -15.89
CA SER A 89 -0.91 19.89 -15.87
C SER A 89 -0.91 18.59 -16.67
N ALA A 90 -1.98 17.80 -16.60
CA ALA A 90 -2.13 16.57 -17.39
C ALA A 90 -2.21 16.86 -18.89
N LEU A 91 -2.95 17.91 -19.28
CA LEU A 91 -3.04 18.37 -20.67
C LEU A 91 -1.71 18.94 -21.20
N GLU A 92 -0.95 19.67 -20.38
CA GLU A 92 0.41 20.12 -20.74
C GLU A 92 1.33 18.92 -21.01
N GLY A 93 1.15 17.81 -20.30
CA GLY A 93 1.90 16.56 -20.43
C GLY A 93 1.26 15.50 -21.34
N ILE A 94 0.23 15.83 -22.13
CA ILE A 94 -0.64 14.85 -22.81
C ILE A 94 0.09 13.82 -23.67
N LYS A 95 1.25 14.18 -24.24
CA LYS A 95 2.12 13.28 -25.02
C LYS A 95 2.48 12.00 -24.25
N HIS A 96 2.63 12.12 -22.94
CA HIS A 96 3.04 11.06 -22.03
C HIS A 96 1.85 10.44 -21.28
N ALA A 97 0.63 10.93 -21.51
CA ALA A 97 -0.56 10.39 -20.88
C ALA A 97 -0.83 8.96 -21.37
N PRO A 98 -1.27 8.04 -20.49
CA PRO A 98 -1.70 6.73 -20.91
C PRO A 98 -2.86 6.83 -21.89
N ALA A 99 -2.81 6.06 -22.97
CA ALA A 99 -3.84 6.05 -23.99
C ALA A 99 -4.05 4.63 -24.53
N THR A 100 -5.29 4.27 -24.78
CA THR A 100 -5.69 2.98 -25.34
C THR A 100 -6.70 3.18 -26.46
N GLU A 101 -6.80 2.20 -27.36
CA GLU A 101 -7.79 2.20 -28.43
C GLU A 101 -9.16 1.77 -27.91
N VAL A 102 -10.21 2.47 -28.34
CA VAL A 102 -11.58 2.08 -28.06
C VAL A 102 -12.04 1.13 -29.16
N VAL A 103 -12.36 -0.09 -28.79
CA VAL A 103 -12.77 -1.18 -29.68
C VAL A 103 -14.26 -1.14 -29.96
N ARG A 104 -15.07 -0.94 -28.92
CA ARG A 104 -16.52 -0.76 -29.02
C ARG A 104 -17.00 0.29 -28.03
N MET A 105 -18.09 0.97 -28.38
CA MET A 105 -18.76 1.97 -27.54
C MET A 105 -20.27 1.87 -27.75
N GLU A 106 -21.01 1.67 -26.67
CA GLU A 106 -22.45 1.43 -26.68
C GLU A 106 -23.13 2.35 -25.66
N GLN A 107 -24.25 2.97 -26.03
CA GLN A 107 -24.98 3.85 -25.11
C GLN A 107 -25.77 3.03 -24.09
N LEU A 108 -25.66 3.38 -22.82
CA LEU A 108 -26.42 2.75 -21.73
C LEU A 108 -27.59 3.64 -21.34
N GLY A 109 -28.81 3.12 -21.49
CA GLY A 109 -30.06 3.81 -21.14
C GLY A 109 -30.59 4.76 -22.21
N THR A 110 -31.87 5.14 -22.07
CA THR A 110 -32.62 5.97 -23.03
C THR A 110 -32.85 7.42 -22.57
N ASP A 111 -32.39 7.80 -21.38
CA ASP A 111 -32.59 9.15 -20.84
C ASP A 111 -31.91 10.21 -21.75
N PRO A 112 -32.67 11.16 -22.32
CA PRO A 112 -32.14 12.25 -23.13
C PRO A 112 -31.07 13.09 -22.40
N GLY A 113 -31.14 13.19 -21.08
CA GLY A 113 -30.28 14.04 -20.25
C GLY A 113 -28.94 13.42 -19.83
N GLN A 114 -28.76 12.11 -19.99
CA GLN A 114 -27.55 11.40 -19.53
C GLN A 114 -26.77 10.78 -20.70
N ALA A 115 -25.51 11.18 -20.84
CA ALA A 115 -24.58 10.66 -21.86
C ALA A 115 -23.71 9.56 -21.27
N ILE A 116 -24.31 8.42 -20.93
CA ILE A 116 -23.64 7.25 -20.33
C ILE A 116 -23.42 6.18 -21.40
N PHE A 117 -22.21 5.63 -21.44
CA PHE A 117 -21.79 4.65 -22.43
C PHE A 117 -20.98 3.53 -21.78
N SER A 118 -21.07 2.31 -22.29
CA SER A 118 -20.06 1.26 -22.08
C SER A 118 -19.01 1.41 -23.18
N ILE A 119 -17.74 1.53 -22.80
CA ILE A 119 -16.60 1.49 -23.72
C ILE A 119 -15.75 0.27 -23.44
N VAL A 120 -15.32 -0.42 -24.50
CA VAL A 120 -14.33 -1.48 -24.37
C VAL A 120 -13.06 -1.04 -25.02
N VAL A 121 -12.00 -1.13 -24.23
CA VAL A 121 -10.67 -0.72 -24.62
C VAL A 121 -9.82 -1.93 -24.97
N ARG A 122 -8.86 -1.75 -25.87
CA ARG A 122 -7.90 -2.81 -26.21
C ARG A 122 -7.12 -3.20 -24.95
N LYS A 123 -7.17 -4.49 -24.58
CA LYS A 123 -6.40 -5.07 -23.45
C LYS A 123 -4.98 -5.44 -23.93
N ALA A 124 -4.00 -5.48 -23.03
CA ALA A 124 -2.65 -5.95 -23.34
C ALA A 124 -2.66 -7.43 -23.77
N ASP A 125 -1.86 -7.80 -24.77
CA ASP A 125 -1.67 -9.20 -25.14
C ASP A 125 -0.83 -9.91 -24.06
N PRO A 126 -1.37 -10.94 -23.38
CA PRO A 126 -0.68 -11.62 -22.28
C PRO A 126 0.63 -12.30 -22.67
N GLN A 127 0.88 -12.56 -23.97
CA GLN A 127 2.10 -13.18 -24.48
C GLN A 127 3.22 -12.19 -24.84
N THR A 128 2.94 -10.88 -24.87
CA THR A 128 3.97 -9.87 -25.17
C THR A 128 4.71 -9.41 -23.91
N THR A 129 6.03 -9.30 -23.99
CA THR A 129 6.91 -8.77 -22.93
C THR A 129 6.73 -7.27 -22.67
N GLN A 130 5.82 -6.58 -23.40
CA GLN A 130 5.46 -5.17 -23.22
C GLN A 130 4.18 -4.98 -22.39
N ARG A 131 4.02 -5.74 -21.30
CA ARG A 131 2.88 -5.60 -20.36
C ARG A 131 2.73 -4.17 -19.81
N ASP A 132 3.80 -3.38 -19.80
CA ASP A 132 3.84 -2.02 -19.24
C ASP A 132 3.20 -0.92 -20.12
N GLN A 133 2.71 -1.22 -21.33
CA GLN A 133 2.25 -0.18 -22.27
C GLN A 133 0.73 0.07 -22.31
N VAL A 134 -0.11 -0.83 -21.78
CA VAL A 134 -1.57 -0.67 -21.87
C VAL A 134 -2.17 -0.39 -20.49
N TYR A 135 -2.74 0.80 -20.36
CA TYR A 135 -3.37 1.25 -19.13
C TYR A 135 -4.78 0.68 -19.00
N ALA A 136 -5.05 0.01 -17.88
CA ALA A 136 -6.39 -0.41 -17.50
C ALA A 136 -7.16 0.79 -16.90
N PRO A 137 -8.34 1.15 -17.43
CA PRO A 137 -9.19 2.19 -16.85
C PRO A 137 -9.48 1.94 -15.37
N LYS A 138 -9.58 2.99 -14.58
CA LYS A 138 -9.92 2.95 -13.16
C LYS A 138 -11.11 3.84 -12.86
N ASP A 139 -11.85 3.50 -11.81
CA ASP A 139 -12.98 4.31 -11.36
C ASP A 139 -12.57 5.77 -11.12
N ALA A 140 -13.44 6.68 -11.52
CA ALA A 140 -13.25 8.12 -11.46
C ALA A 140 -12.06 8.65 -12.29
N ASP A 141 -11.50 7.87 -13.22
CA ASP A 141 -10.58 8.41 -14.23
C ASP A 141 -11.28 9.44 -15.10
N VAL A 142 -10.62 10.56 -15.33
CA VAL A 142 -11.02 11.55 -16.34
C VAL A 142 -10.28 11.23 -17.61
N LEU A 143 -11.03 11.08 -18.69
CA LEU A 143 -10.52 10.70 -19.99
C LEU A 143 -10.96 11.69 -21.07
N VAL A 144 -10.15 11.78 -22.11
CA VAL A 144 -10.49 12.46 -23.36
C VAL A 144 -10.58 11.43 -24.46
N LEU A 145 -11.73 11.38 -25.11
CA LEU A 145 -11.96 10.60 -26.32
C LEU A 145 -11.57 11.44 -27.54
N THR A 146 -10.78 10.85 -28.41
CA THR A 146 -10.22 11.51 -29.60
C THR A 146 -10.22 10.57 -30.81
N ASP A 147 -10.25 11.16 -32.00
CA ASP A 147 -10.04 10.50 -33.30
C ASP A 147 -8.61 9.93 -33.45
N ARG A 148 -7.61 10.53 -32.81
CA ARG A 148 -6.21 10.10 -32.87
C ARG A 148 -5.51 10.37 -31.55
N LYS A 149 -4.52 9.54 -31.21
CA LYS A 149 -3.67 9.77 -30.02
C LYS A 149 -2.99 11.16 -30.10
N PRO A 150 -3.34 12.11 -29.21
CA PRO A 150 -2.79 13.45 -29.23
C PRO A 150 -1.31 13.45 -28.83
N ARG A 151 -0.49 14.22 -29.55
CA ARG A 151 0.94 14.40 -29.25
C ARG A 151 1.23 15.75 -28.61
N HIS A 152 0.33 16.70 -28.79
CA HIS A 152 0.40 18.03 -28.21
C HIS A 152 -1.01 18.50 -27.83
N ARG A 153 -1.14 19.33 -26.80
CA ARG A 153 -2.44 19.91 -26.40
C ARG A 153 -3.18 20.64 -27.52
N SER A 154 -2.44 21.22 -28.47
CA SER A 154 -2.98 21.91 -29.65
C SER A 154 -3.58 20.97 -30.69
N ASP A 155 -3.43 19.66 -30.50
CA ASP A 155 -4.13 18.67 -31.32
C ASP A 155 -5.61 18.58 -30.90
N LEU A 156 -5.92 18.95 -29.66
CA LEU A 156 -7.28 19.13 -29.17
C LEU A 156 -7.83 20.47 -29.71
N GLY A 157 -8.83 20.41 -30.60
CA GLY A 157 -9.51 21.59 -31.14
C GLY A 157 -8.96 22.15 -32.45
N ARG A 158 -8.15 21.41 -33.22
CA ARG A 158 -7.93 21.76 -34.64
C ARG A 158 -9.22 21.57 -35.42
N THR A 159 -9.51 22.46 -36.37
CA THR A 159 -10.67 22.39 -37.28
C THR A 159 -10.81 20.98 -37.87
N GLY A 160 -11.80 20.22 -37.38
CA GLY A 160 -12.12 18.85 -37.81
C GLY A 160 -11.94 17.75 -36.76
N SER A 161 -11.14 17.93 -35.69
CA SER A 161 -11.00 16.90 -34.64
C SER A 161 -11.96 17.17 -33.48
N SER A 162 -13.01 16.35 -33.35
CA SER A 162 -13.92 16.35 -32.20
C SER A 162 -13.23 15.67 -31.01
N TYR A 163 -13.22 16.32 -29.85
CA TYR A 163 -12.85 15.69 -28.58
C TYR A 163 -14.04 15.69 -27.64
N LEU A 164 -14.11 14.65 -26.79
CA LEU A 164 -15.10 14.52 -25.74
C LEU A 164 -14.38 14.25 -24.43
N ILE A 165 -14.67 15.04 -23.41
CA ILE A 165 -14.23 14.75 -22.05
C ILE A 165 -15.27 13.87 -21.37
N GLY A 166 -14.81 12.91 -20.59
CA GLY A 166 -15.65 12.03 -19.80
C GLY A 166 -15.00 11.58 -18.49
N SER A 167 -15.79 10.96 -17.64
CA SER A 167 -15.38 10.31 -16.40
C SER A 167 -15.75 8.83 -16.43
N VAL A 168 -14.85 7.97 -15.93
CA VAL A 168 -15.15 6.56 -15.69
C VAL A 168 -16.04 6.44 -14.46
N LEU A 169 -17.22 5.86 -14.62
CA LEU A 169 -18.13 5.54 -13.53
C LEU A 169 -17.80 4.18 -12.92
N LYS A 170 -17.50 3.20 -13.79
CA LYS A 170 -17.19 1.83 -13.39
C LYS A 170 -16.16 1.26 -14.35
N ALA A 171 -14.99 0.90 -13.83
CA ALA A 171 -13.94 0.21 -14.56
C ALA A 171 -14.32 -1.26 -14.83
N ASP A 172 -13.93 -1.77 -16.00
CA ASP A 172 -14.24 -3.14 -16.44
C ASP A 172 -13.59 -4.20 -15.53
N GLY A 173 -14.42 -5.08 -14.96
CA GLY A 173 -14.02 -6.28 -14.21
C GLY A 173 -14.19 -7.60 -14.99
N GLY A 174 -14.62 -7.56 -16.26
CA GLY A 174 -15.01 -8.75 -17.04
C GLY A 174 -15.14 -8.49 -18.54
N ASP A 175 -16.25 -8.97 -19.13
CA ASP A 175 -16.57 -8.84 -20.58
C ASP A 175 -17.55 -7.67 -20.88
N ASP A 176 -18.11 -7.01 -19.87
CA ASP A 176 -19.18 -6.01 -20.02
C ASP A 176 -18.69 -4.59 -20.33
N GLY A 177 -17.38 -4.35 -20.27
CA GLY A 177 -16.78 -3.07 -20.63
C GLY A 177 -16.78 -2.03 -19.50
N THR A 178 -16.07 -0.92 -19.73
CA THR A 178 -15.92 0.19 -18.80
C THR A 178 -17.06 1.19 -18.99
N VAL A 179 -17.83 1.46 -17.94
CA VAL A 179 -18.92 2.45 -17.99
C VAL A 179 -18.34 3.85 -17.82
N VAL A 180 -18.64 4.74 -18.77
CA VAL A 180 -18.19 6.12 -18.80
C VAL A 180 -19.36 7.08 -18.95
N ARG A 181 -19.23 8.25 -18.32
CA ARG A 181 -20.09 9.40 -18.53
C ARG A 181 -19.36 10.43 -19.38
N LEU A 182 -20.00 10.92 -20.41
CA LEU A 182 -19.46 11.95 -21.28
C LEU A 182 -20.09 13.31 -21.00
N SER A 183 -19.33 14.37 -21.27
CA SER A 183 -19.80 15.76 -21.26
C SER A 183 -20.95 16.03 -22.23
N ARG A 184 -20.95 15.34 -23.38
CA ARG A 184 -21.99 15.40 -24.42
C ARG A 184 -22.01 14.10 -25.23
N ARG A 185 -23.08 13.90 -26.00
CA ARG A 185 -23.18 12.76 -26.93
C ARG A 185 -22.21 12.92 -28.11
N PRO A 186 -21.60 11.83 -28.61
CA PRO A 186 -20.79 11.87 -29.82
C PRO A 186 -21.64 12.20 -31.05
N GLU A 187 -21.16 13.11 -31.90
CA GLU A 187 -21.89 13.61 -33.08
C GLU A 187 -21.67 12.71 -34.33
N GLU A 188 -20.49 12.09 -34.49
CA GLU A 188 -20.16 11.19 -35.61
C GLU A 188 -19.14 10.11 -35.19
N GLY A 189 -19.44 8.84 -35.48
CA GLY A 189 -18.55 7.67 -35.34
C GLY A 189 -18.06 7.36 -33.92
N PRO A 190 -17.61 6.12 -33.63
CA PRO A 190 -16.98 5.82 -32.34
C PRO A 190 -15.60 6.52 -32.29
N PRO A 191 -15.28 7.24 -31.20
CA PRO A 191 -13.94 7.78 -31.02
C PRO A 191 -12.92 6.64 -30.96
N LEU A 192 -11.74 6.83 -31.55
CA LEU A 192 -10.77 5.75 -31.75
C LEU A 192 -9.83 5.56 -30.56
N PHE A 193 -9.61 6.60 -29.75
CA PHE A 193 -8.68 6.55 -28.61
C PHE A 193 -9.27 7.17 -27.35
N ALA A 194 -9.02 6.52 -26.21
CA ALA A 194 -9.25 7.05 -24.87
C ALA A 194 -7.90 7.42 -24.23
N VAL A 195 -7.75 8.69 -23.84
CA VAL A 195 -6.54 9.23 -23.19
C VAL A 195 -6.87 9.59 -21.74
N PHE A 196 -6.21 8.96 -20.78
CA PHE A 196 -6.48 9.14 -19.35
C PHE A 196 -5.63 10.28 -18.78
N LEU A 197 -6.27 11.28 -18.20
CA LEU A 197 -5.62 12.52 -17.75
C LEU A 197 -5.32 12.53 -16.25
N ILE A 198 -6.37 12.44 -15.42
CA ILE A 198 -6.29 12.48 -13.96
C ILE A 198 -7.28 11.49 -13.36
N ASN A 199 -7.09 11.11 -12.10
CA ASN A 199 -8.07 10.31 -11.35
C ASN A 199 -8.74 11.19 -10.27
N MET A 200 -10.06 11.20 -10.25
CA MET A 200 -10.87 12.08 -9.39
C MET A 200 -11.18 11.50 -8.01
N THR A 201 -10.78 10.26 -7.71
CA THR A 201 -11.13 9.58 -6.46
C THR A 201 -10.81 10.40 -5.22
N THR A 202 -9.57 10.90 -5.09
CA THR A 202 -9.19 11.69 -3.92
C THR A 202 -9.93 13.03 -3.86
N TYR A 203 -10.08 13.73 -4.99
CA TYR A 203 -10.82 15.00 -5.05
C TYR A 203 -12.28 14.82 -4.65
N ASN A 204 -12.95 13.77 -5.16
CA ASN A 204 -14.32 13.44 -4.81
C ASN A 204 -14.46 13.10 -3.32
N ARG A 205 -13.51 12.34 -2.75
CA ARG A 205 -13.53 12.01 -1.31
C ARG A 205 -13.32 13.24 -0.43
N ILE A 206 -12.40 14.14 -0.80
CA ILE A 206 -12.22 15.42 -0.10
C ILE A 206 -13.49 16.27 -0.22
N LEU A 207 -14.07 16.40 -1.42
CA LEU A 207 -15.30 17.16 -1.64
C LEU A 207 -16.42 16.64 -0.75
N ASN A 208 -16.60 15.32 -0.68
CA ASN A 208 -17.58 14.68 0.21
C ASN A 208 -17.29 14.90 1.70
N ALA A 209 -16.04 15.12 2.10
CA ALA A 209 -15.68 15.42 3.49
C ALA A 209 -15.93 16.89 3.84
N VAL A 210 -15.80 17.80 2.86
CA VAL A 210 -16.09 19.23 3.04
C VAL A 210 -17.53 19.61 2.68
N ASP A 211 -18.34 18.68 2.21
CA ASP A 211 -19.75 18.95 1.93
C ASP A 211 -20.52 19.12 3.25
N VAL A 212 -21.17 20.28 3.42
CA VAL A 212 -21.85 20.65 4.67
C VAL A 212 -23.06 19.74 4.94
N HIS A 213 -23.72 19.23 3.91
CA HIS A 213 -24.87 18.33 4.06
C HIS A 213 -24.44 16.91 4.42
N ALA A 214 -23.35 16.43 3.82
CA ALA A 214 -22.73 15.16 4.18
C ALA A 214 -22.16 15.20 5.60
N ALA A 215 -21.48 16.29 5.97
CA ALA A 215 -20.95 16.50 7.31
C ALA A 215 -22.05 16.45 8.39
N ALA A 216 -23.24 16.98 8.11
CA ALA A 216 -24.38 16.94 9.04
C ALA A 216 -24.89 15.51 9.33
N CYS A 217 -24.53 14.52 8.51
CA CYS A 217 -24.88 13.12 8.69
C CYS A 217 -23.69 12.27 9.18
N ARG A 218 -22.53 12.88 9.44
CA ARG A 218 -21.29 12.21 9.86
C ARG A 218 -20.85 12.67 11.24
N ASN A 219 -19.83 12.02 11.78
CA ASN A 219 -19.23 12.42 13.04
C ASN A 219 -18.45 13.74 12.84
N THR A 220 -18.89 14.82 13.46
CA THR A 220 -18.19 16.13 13.42
C THR A 220 -17.63 16.53 14.77
N SER A 221 -17.72 15.66 15.78
CA SER A 221 -17.44 15.99 17.18
C SER A 221 -16.02 16.51 17.43
N VAL A 222 -15.01 15.89 16.81
CA VAL A 222 -13.62 16.34 16.89
C VAL A 222 -13.46 17.68 16.18
N ILE A 223 -14.03 17.83 14.98
CA ILE A 223 -13.92 19.04 14.17
C ILE A 223 -14.55 20.22 14.91
N GLU A 224 -15.76 20.08 15.45
CA GLU A 224 -16.46 21.14 16.17
C GLU A 224 -15.66 21.64 17.38
N LYS A 225 -15.04 20.72 18.14
CA LYS A 225 -14.15 21.10 19.24
C LYS A 225 -12.91 21.85 18.76
N LEU A 226 -12.36 21.51 17.59
CA LEU A 226 -11.23 22.23 16.98
C LEU A 226 -11.58 23.66 16.51
N LEU A 227 -12.87 23.95 16.31
CA LEU A 227 -13.34 25.28 15.92
C LEU A 227 -13.67 26.17 17.14
N ASP A 228 -13.75 25.61 18.35
CA ASP A 228 -14.04 26.37 19.56
C ASP A 228 -12.93 27.42 19.84
N PRO A 229 -13.26 28.72 19.98
CA PRO A 229 -12.28 29.76 20.34
C PRO A 229 -11.60 29.56 21.71
N LYS A 230 -12.14 28.69 22.56
CA LYS A 230 -11.56 28.29 23.86
C LYS A 230 -10.61 27.09 23.73
N PHE A 231 -10.59 26.43 22.57
CA PHE A 231 -9.73 25.27 22.32
C PHE A 231 -8.26 25.61 22.59
N GLY A 232 -7.66 24.94 23.59
CA GLY A 232 -6.26 25.11 24.00
C GLY A 232 -5.98 26.23 25.02
N LYS A 233 -6.97 27.03 25.46
CA LYS A 233 -6.74 28.08 26.48
C LYS A 233 -6.62 27.57 27.91
N ASP A 234 -7.18 26.39 28.19
CA ASP A 234 -7.15 25.73 29.51
C ASP A 234 -6.24 24.49 29.55
N GLN A 235 -5.56 24.16 28.44
CA GLN A 235 -4.61 23.05 28.43
C GLN A 235 -3.29 23.53 29.03
N LYS A 236 -3.03 23.17 30.29
CA LYS A 236 -1.69 23.27 30.86
C LYS A 236 -0.71 22.55 29.93
N GLU A 237 0.50 23.09 29.75
CA GLU A 237 1.61 22.33 29.18
C GLU A 237 1.65 20.95 29.84
N PRO A 238 1.90 19.86 29.08
CA PRO A 238 1.94 18.51 29.64
C PRO A 238 2.93 18.50 30.80
N SER A 239 2.39 18.49 32.03
CA SER A 239 3.11 18.88 33.24
C SER A 239 4.44 18.15 33.34
N SER A 240 5.50 18.90 33.63
CA SER A 240 6.86 18.42 33.92
C SER A 240 6.96 17.68 35.26
N THR A 241 5.86 17.50 35.99
CA THR A 241 5.82 16.58 37.11
C THR A 241 6.02 15.18 36.57
N ALA A 242 7.13 14.57 36.97
CA ALA A 242 7.33 13.13 36.97
C ALA A 242 6.13 12.49 37.68
N ALA A 243 5.05 12.24 36.94
CA ALA A 243 4.12 11.21 37.31
C ALA A 243 4.99 9.96 37.33
N SER A 244 5.21 9.42 38.52
CA SER A 244 5.65 8.05 38.71
C SER A 244 5.04 7.21 37.59
N PHE A 245 5.88 6.70 36.69
CA PHE A 245 5.51 5.89 35.53
C PHE A 245 4.85 4.59 36.03
N TYR A 246 3.61 4.68 36.49
CA TYR A 246 2.74 3.53 36.65
C TYR A 246 2.12 3.32 35.27
N LEU A 247 2.94 2.84 34.32
CA LEU A 247 2.40 2.06 33.23
C LEU A 247 1.52 1.01 33.91
N ASP A 248 0.24 1.01 33.52
CA ASP A 248 -0.69 -0.05 33.90
C ASP A 248 0.03 -1.40 33.80
N GLY A 249 -0.21 -2.33 34.72
CA GLY A 249 0.49 -3.62 34.75
C GLY A 249 0.41 -4.37 33.40
N GLU A 250 -0.60 -4.04 32.59
CA GLU A 250 -0.79 -4.54 31.22
C GLU A 250 0.14 -3.96 30.14
N LEU A 251 0.74 -2.79 30.37
CA LEU A 251 1.65 -2.10 29.44
C LEU A 251 3.12 -2.20 29.89
N GLY A 252 3.45 -3.07 30.86
CA GLY A 252 4.80 -3.26 31.38
C GLY A 252 5.84 -3.59 30.30
N ASP A 253 5.42 -4.27 29.22
CA ASP A 253 6.31 -4.61 28.10
C ASP A 253 6.68 -3.40 27.21
N LEU A 254 6.04 -2.22 27.39
CA LEU A 254 6.37 -1.01 26.62
C LEU A 254 7.84 -0.58 26.81
N GLY A 255 8.44 -0.92 27.96
CA GLY A 255 9.86 -0.72 28.22
C GLY A 255 10.79 -1.51 27.27
N ASN A 256 10.33 -2.65 26.74
CA ASN A 256 11.11 -3.51 25.85
C ASN A 256 11.30 -2.91 24.45
N PHE A 257 10.50 -1.89 24.10
CA PHE A 257 10.53 -1.26 22.78
C PHE A 257 11.73 -0.30 22.63
N GLY A 258 12.50 -0.04 23.70
CA GLY A 258 13.66 0.84 23.68
C GLY A 258 13.31 2.27 23.24
N LEU A 259 12.17 2.77 23.72
CA LEU A 259 11.77 4.17 23.54
C LEU A 259 12.54 5.06 24.52
N ASN A 260 12.77 6.31 24.13
CA ASN A 260 13.29 7.32 25.06
C ASN A 260 12.15 8.00 25.84
N ASP A 261 12.50 8.85 26.80
CA ASP A 261 11.54 9.50 27.70
C ASP A 261 10.51 10.37 26.96
N SER A 262 10.93 11.11 25.92
CA SER A 262 10.01 11.97 25.17
C SER A 262 9.02 11.17 24.33
N GLN A 263 9.47 10.05 23.76
CA GLN A 263 8.60 9.10 23.07
C GLN A 263 7.63 8.41 24.03
N LEU A 264 8.10 7.95 25.19
CA LEU A 264 7.27 7.31 26.22
C LEU A 264 6.20 8.28 26.75
N LYS A 265 6.59 9.51 27.09
CA LYS A 265 5.67 10.57 27.54
C LYS A 265 4.59 10.86 26.50
N ALA A 266 4.97 10.91 25.21
CA ALA A 266 4.02 11.13 24.13
C ALA A 266 3.02 9.98 23.98
N VAL A 267 3.48 8.72 24.06
CA VAL A 267 2.60 7.54 24.00
C VAL A 267 1.66 7.51 25.20
N ASP A 268 2.19 7.71 26.41
CA ASP A 268 1.42 7.67 27.66
C ASP A 268 0.32 8.72 27.71
N ASP A 269 0.62 9.99 27.38
CA ASP A 269 -0.41 11.04 27.31
C ASP A 269 -1.45 10.76 26.22
N CYS A 270 -1.05 10.17 25.09
CA CYS A 270 -2.01 9.79 24.04
C CYS A 270 -2.94 8.66 24.49
N VAL A 271 -2.42 7.63 25.17
CA VAL A 271 -3.24 6.52 25.71
C VAL A 271 -4.17 7.03 26.81
N SER A 272 -3.63 7.79 27.77
CA SER A 272 -4.39 8.38 28.87
C SER A 272 -5.49 9.32 28.39
N ALA A 273 -5.24 10.07 27.31
CA ALA A 273 -6.24 10.97 26.73
C ALA A 273 -7.44 10.25 26.11
N VAL A 274 -7.31 8.98 25.72
CA VAL A 274 -8.43 8.17 25.20
C VAL A 274 -9.30 7.66 26.34
N GLU A 275 -8.71 7.40 27.50
CA GLU A 275 -9.43 6.94 28.70
C GLU A 275 -10.13 8.09 29.43
N GLN A 276 -9.58 9.31 29.34
CA GLN A 276 -10.12 10.48 30.02
C GLN A 276 -10.80 11.45 29.04
N PRO A 277 -12.08 11.81 29.26
CA PRO A 277 -12.77 12.78 28.41
C PRO A 277 -12.21 14.19 28.65
N GLY A 278 -11.40 14.71 27.72
CA GLY A 278 -10.87 16.08 27.84
C GLY A 278 -10.28 16.66 26.57
N CYS A 279 -9.41 15.93 25.89
CA CYS A 279 -8.73 16.45 24.70
C CYS A 279 -9.05 15.65 23.43
N PRO A 280 -9.66 16.28 22.40
CA PRO A 280 -9.98 15.60 21.15
C PRO A 280 -8.76 15.44 20.22
N VAL A 281 -7.69 16.22 20.39
CA VAL A 281 -6.52 16.16 19.49
C VAL A 281 -5.20 16.28 20.26
N ARG A 282 -4.27 15.34 20.01
CA ARG A 282 -2.88 15.39 20.47
C ARG A 282 -1.93 15.61 19.30
N LEU A 283 -0.93 16.46 19.49
CA LEU A 283 0.11 16.73 18.51
C LEU A 283 1.43 16.12 18.98
N ILE A 284 2.09 15.36 18.11
CA ILE A 284 3.45 14.89 18.32
C ILE A 284 4.33 15.49 17.21
N TRP A 285 5.32 16.26 17.63
CA TRP A 285 6.29 16.87 16.75
C TRP A 285 7.54 15.99 16.68
N GLY A 286 7.75 15.39 15.51
CA GLY A 286 8.85 14.46 15.28
C GLY A 286 9.79 14.94 14.18
N PRO A 287 10.86 15.67 14.54
CA PRO A 287 11.95 16.02 13.63
C PRO A 287 12.59 14.81 12.92
N PRO A 288 13.43 15.00 11.88
CA PRO A 288 14.08 13.90 11.16
C PRO A 288 14.94 13.02 12.07
N GLY A 289 14.78 11.70 11.98
CA GLY A 289 15.56 10.74 12.77
C GLY A 289 15.11 10.54 14.22
N THR A 290 14.03 11.19 14.66
CA THR A 290 13.56 11.12 16.06
C THR A 290 12.65 9.94 16.38
N GLY A 291 12.41 9.06 15.40
CA GLY A 291 11.65 7.82 15.62
C GLY A 291 10.13 7.96 15.56
N LYS A 292 9.56 8.96 14.84
CA LYS A 292 8.10 9.10 14.61
C LYS A 292 7.35 7.78 14.45
N THR A 293 7.72 7.00 13.43
CA THR A 293 7.07 5.73 13.13
C THR A 293 7.29 4.70 14.25
N LYS A 294 8.42 4.74 14.98
CA LYS A 294 8.64 3.89 16.17
C LYS A 294 7.66 4.24 17.29
N THR A 295 7.46 5.54 17.54
CA THR A 295 6.46 6.06 18.50
C THR A 295 5.04 5.68 18.09
N ILE A 296 4.69 5.80 16.80
CA ILE A 296 3.39 5.36 16.27
C ILE A 296 3.18 3.87 16.51
N SER A 297 4.15 3.02 16.16
CA SER A 297 3.99 1.57 16.30
C SER A 297 3.81 1.16 17.76
N ALA A 298 4.52 1.80 18.69
CA ALA A 298 4.33 1.61 20.12
C ALA A 298 2.95 2.09 20.60
N LEU A 299 2.50 3.27 20.16
CA LEU A 299 1.15 3.77 20.44
C LEU A 299 0.06 2.80 19.95
N LEU A 300 0.18 2.30 18.73
CA LEU A 300 -0.80 1.36 18.16
C LEU A 300 -0.79 0.03 18.90
N TRP A 301 0.37 -0.47 19.29
CA TRP A 301 0.48 -1.66 20.12
C TRP A 301 -0.19 -1.45 21.49
N SER A 302 0.03 -0.31 22.15
CA SER A 302 -0.65 0.02 23.41
C SER A 302 -2.17 0.10 23.26
N MET A 303 -2.66 0.69 22.15
CA MET A 303 -4.09 0.76 21.84
C MET A 303 -4.69 -0.62 21.56
N LEU A 304 -3.94 -1.52 20.91
CA LEU A 304 -4.36 -2.90 20.66
C LEU A 304 -4.54 -3.69 21.97
N ILE A 305 -3.61 -3.53 22.93
CA ILE A 305 -3.71 -4.15 24.26
C ILE A 305 -4.94 -3.65 25.01
N LYS A 306 -5.15 -2.32 25.02
CA LYS A 306 -6.32 -1.70 25.64
C LYS A 306 -7.62 -1.89 24.86
N SER A 307 -7.60 -2.69 23.78
CA SER A 307 -8.76 -3.00 22.93
C SER A 307 -9.46 -1.77 22.34
N HIS A 308 -8.73 -0.67 22.13
CA HIS A 308 -9.23 0.48 21.39
C HIS A 308 -9.18 0.25 19.89
N ARG A 309 -10.25 0.60 19.19
CA ARG A 309 -10.25 0.51 17.72
C ARG A 309 -9.60 1.74 17.10
N THR A 310 -8.54 1.54 16.34
CA THR A 310 -7.74 2.61 15.74
C THR A 310 -7.77 2.59 14.23
N VAL A 311 -7.82 3.78 13.61
CA VAL A 311 -7.48 3.95 12.19
C VAL A 311 -6.20 4.76 12.09
N THR A 312 -5.18 4.17 11.47
CA THR A 312 -3.92 4.85 11.17
C THR A 312 -3.87 5.24 9.71
N CYS A 313 -3.66 6.52 9.46
CA CYS A 313 -3.59 7.11 8.14
C CYS A 313 -2.26 7.79 7.88
N ALA A 314 -1.84 7.81 6.61
CA ALA A 314 -0.75 8.64 6.13
C ALA A 314 -1.08 9.21 4.74
N PRO A 315 -0.40 10.28 4.28
CA PRO A 315 -0.63 10.86 2.96
C PRO A 315 -0.16 9.95 1.81
N THR A 316 0.80 9.06 2.04
CA THR A 316 1.40 8.21 1.00
C THR A 316 1.37 6.73 1.38
N ASN A 317 1.27 5.85 0.38
CA ASN A 317 1.31 4.40 0.59
C ASN A 317 2.61 3.95 1.27
N THR A 318 3.75 4.56 0.92
CA THR A 318 5.06 4.25 1.52
C THR A 318 5.09 4.51 3.02
N ALA A 319 4.52 5.64 3.48
CA ALA A 319 4.44 5.93 4.91
C ALA A 319 3.53 4.94 5.65
N VAL A 320 2.38 4.56 5.05
CA VAL A 320 1.49 3.52 5.62
C VAL A 320 2.23 2.19 5.75
N VAL A 321 2.96 1.78 4.72
CA VAL A 321 3.73 0.54 4.70
C VAL A 321 4.82 0.55 5.78
N GLU A 322 5.54 1.67 5.96
CA GLU A 322 6.57 1.78 7.00
C GLU A 322 5.99 1.58 8.42
N VAL A 323 4.83 2.17 8.69
CA VAL A 323 4.11 1.95 9.97
C VAL A 323 3.66 0.50 10.09
N ALA A 324 3.06 -0.06 9.02
CA ALA A 324 2.52 -1.42 9.01
C ALA A 324 3.61 -2.48 9.26
N SER A 325 4.75 -2.37 8.60
CA SER A 325 5.90 -3.28 8.80
C SER A 325 6.39 -3.24 10.25
N ARG A 326 6.48 -2.05 10.87
CA ARG A 326 6.93 -1.95 12.26
C ARG A 326 5.92 -2.51 13.24
N VAL A 327 4.62 -2.23 13.07
CA VAL A 327 3.57 -2.81 13.91
C VAL A 327 3.60 -4.35 13.82
N LEU A 328 3.78 -4.89 12.62
CA LEU A 328 3.90 -6.33 12.39
C LEU A 328 5.08 -6.93 13.18
N CYS A 329 6.28 -6.35 13.07
CA CYS A 329 7.45 -6.80 13.84
C CYS A 329 7.19 -6.79 15.36
N LEU A 330 6.56 -5.74 15.88
CA LEU A 330 6.28 -5.62 17.32
C LEU A 330 5.29 -6.67 17.83
N ILE A 331 4.28 -7.02 17.03
CA ILE A 331 3.33 -8.08 17.39
C ILE A 331 4.00 -9.46 17.36
N GLU A 332 4.92 -9.68 16.42
CA GLU A 332 5.69 -10.94 16.33
C GLU A 332 6.73 -11.08 17.46
N GLU A 333 7.45 -10.01 17.81
CA GLU A 333 8.42 -9.98 18.91
C GLU A 333 7.76 -10.21 20.27
N SER A 334 6.64 -9.54 20.54
CA SER A 334 5.85 -9.75 21.78
C SER A 334 5.26 -11.16 21.88
N SER A 335 5.08 -11.87 20.76
CA SER A 335 4.59 -13.25 20.73
C SER A 335 5.66 -14.31 21.03
N SER A 336 6.95 -13.92 21.05
CA SER A 336 8.09 -14.85 21.16
C SER A 336 8.63 -15.00 22.60
N GLY A 337 8.16 -14.17 23.54
CA GLY A 337 8.46 -14.30 24.97
C GLY A 337 7.55 -15.34 25.62
N GLY A 338 8.06 -16.55 25.84
CA GLY A 338 7.32 -17.70 26.42
C GLY A 338 6.94 -17.54 27.89
N GLY A 339 5.99 -16.66 28.19
CA GLY A 339 5.30 -16.57 29.48
C GLY A 339 3.81 -16.89 29.35
N ASP A 340 3.26 -17.59 30.33
CA ASP A 340 1.89 -18.11 30.44
C ASP A 340 0.78 -17.03 30.55
N SER A 341 1.08 -15.78 30.17
CA SER A 341 0.07 -14.72 30.01
C SER A 341 -0.44 -14.73 28.57
N GLY A 342 -1.67 -15.19 28.37
CA GLY A 342 -2.31 -15.31 27.06
C GLY A 342 -2.04 -14.14 26.11
N LYS A 343 -1.73 -14.45 24.85
CA LYS A 343 -1.44 -13.47 23.78
C LYS A 343 -2.53 -12.38 23.74
N LYS A 344 -2.20 -11.14 24.09
CA LYS A 344 -3.16 -10.02 24.07
C LYS A 344 -3.37 -9.41 22.67
N CYS A 345 -2.40 -9.58 21.76
CA CYS A 345 -2.43 -9.02 20.40
C CYS A 345 -2.24 -10.10 19.34
N PHE A 346 -3.00 -10.02 18.26
CA PHE A 346 -2.94 -10.96 17.14
C PHE A 346 -2.79 -10.23 15.81
N LEU A 347 -2.06 -10.84 14.87
CA LEU A 347 -1.90 -10.27 13.52
C LEU A 347 -3.24 -10.11 12.80
N SER A 348 -4.19 -11.02 13.03
CA SER A 348 -5.52 -10.96 12.43
C SER A 348 -6.34 -9.74 12.87
N ASP A 349 -6.01 -9.12 14.01
CA ASP A 349 -6.66 -7.90 14.50
C ASP A 349 -6.20 -6.63 13.75
N VAL A 350 -5.12 -6.73 12.96
CA VAL A 350 -4.55 -5.63 12.17
C VAL A 350 -4.85 -5.83 10.70
N VAL A 351 -5.35 -4.80 10.02
CA VAL A 351 -5.66 -4.83 8.60
C VAL A 351 -4.97 -3.67 7.88
N LEU A 352 -4.23 -3.99 6.82
CA LEU A 352 -3.65 -3.02 5.88
C LEU A 352 -4.43 -3.07 4.57
N PHE A 353 -4.89 -1.93 4.05
CA PHE A 353 -5.45 -1.90 2.70
C PHE A 353 -5.10 -0.62 1.93
N GLY A 354 -5.04 -0.76 0.61
CA GLY A 354 -4.65 0.29 -0.31
C GLY A 354 -4.37 -0.27 -1.69
N ASN A 355 -3.63 0.47 -2.51
CA ASN A 355 -3.26 0.00 -3.84
C ASN A 355 -2.02 -0.92 -3.74
N GLU A 356 -2.20 -2.20 -4.06
CA GLU A 356 -1.18 -3.26 -3.95
C GLU A 356 0.13 -2.89 -4.69
N ASP A 357 0.04 -2.49 -5.97
CA ASP A 357 1.21 -2.12 -6.79
C ASP A 357 2.06 -1.02 -6.15
N ARG A 358 1.41 0.04 -5.64
CA ARG A 358 2.10 1.19 -5.05
C ARG A 358 2.60 0.92 -3.63
N MET A 359 2.02 -0.05 -2.94
CA MET A 359 2.45 -0.46 -1.61
C MET A 359 3.64 -1.43 -1.67
N ALA A 360 3.89 -2.08 -2.81
CA ALA A 360 4.96 -3.06 -2.98
C ALA A 360 4.94 -4.09 -1.85
N VAL A 361 3.76 -4.67 -1.62
CA VAL A 361 3.48 -5.60 -0.52
C VAL A 361 4.37 -6.83 -0.67
N ASP A 362 5.26 -7.04 0.31
CA ASP A 362 6.09 -8.24 0.41
C ASP A 362 5.34 -9.39 1.10
N ASP A 363 5.97 -10.57 1.19
CA ASP A 363 5.37 -11.75 1.81
C ASP A 363 4.99 -11.51 3.28
N ASN A 364 5.73 -10.66 3.99
CA ASN A 364 5.47 -10.39 5.40
C ASN A 364 4.23 -9.50 5.55
N LEU A 365 4.16 -8.39 4.82
CA LEU A 365 3.00 -7.51 4.76
C LEU A 365 1.77 -8.22 4.18
N GLY A 366 1.96 -9.22 3.32
CA GLY A 366 0.90 -10.10 2.81
C GLY A 366 0.10 -10.83 3.90
N LYS A 367 0.64 -10.96 5.12
CA LYS A 367 -0.08 -11.47 6.30
C LYS A 367 -1.15 -10.50 6.81
N ILE A 368 -0.95 -9.19 6.64
CA ILE A 368 -1.88 -8.14 7.10
C ILE A 368 -2.60 -7.40 5.98
N PHE A 369 -2.15 -7.56 4.74
CA PHE A 369 -2.75 -6.94 3.57
C PHE A 369 -4.09 -7.58 3.21
N MET A 370 -5.12 -6.74 3.09
CA MET A 370 -6.52 -7.15 2.90
C MET A 370 -6.71 -8.09 1.72
N ASP A 371 -6.27 -7.71 0.52
CA ASP A 371 -6.53 -8.50 -0.69
C ASP A 371 -5.82 -9.86 -0.64
N SER A 372 -4.63 -9.91 -0.02
CA SER A 372 -3.91 -11.16 0.25
C SER A 372 -4.67 -12.07 1.22
N ARG A 373 -5.28 -11.50 2.29
CA ARG A 373 -6.13 -12.26 3.21
C ARG A 373 -7.39 -12.77 2.54
N ILE A 374 -8.08 -11.93 1.78
CA ILE A 374 -9.30 -12.31 1.04
C ILE A 374 -8.98 -13.46 0.08
N ARG A 375 -7.86 -13.39 -0.66
CA ARG A 375 -7.42 -14.48 -1.55
C ARG A 375 -7.24 -15.80 -0.81
N ARG A 376 -6.62 -15.81 0.39
CA ARG A 376 -6.43 -17.02 1.20
C ARG A 376 -7.74 -17.54 1.80
N LEU A 377 -8.53 -16.66 2.41
CA LEU A 377 -9.83 -17.01 3.01
C LEU A 377 -10.80 -17.57 1.97
N ARG A 378 -10.85 -16.98 0.77
CA ARG A 378 -11.73 -17.45 -0.30
C ARG A 378 -11.47 -18.90 -0.69
N GLN A 379 -10.21 -19.36 -0.69
CA GLN A 379 -9.89 -20.77 -0.97
C GLN A 379 -10.50 -21.73 0.06
N CYS A 380 -10.71 -21.26 1.29
CA CYS A 380 -11.33 -22.03 2.36
C CYS A 380 -12.86 -21.90 2.37
N LEU A 381 -13.41 -20.86 1.75
CA LEU A 381 -14.85 -20.55 1.73
C LEU A 381 -15.57 -21.04 0.46
N VAL A 382 -14.87 -21.70 -0.47
CA VAL A 382 -15.48 -22.17 -1.73
C VAL A 382 -16.61 -23.18 -1.46
N PRO A 383 -17.84 -22.96 -1.98
CA PRO A 383 -18.90 -23.94 -1.89
C PRO A 383 -18.49 -25.29 -2.50
N GLY A 384 -18.78 -26.39 -1.81
CA GLY A 384 -18.56 -27.73 -2.33
C GLY A 384 -17.13 -28.29 -2.19
N THR A 385 -16.10 -27.45 -2.03
CA THR A 385 -14.70 -27.91 -1.87
C THR A 385 -13.94 -27.27 -0.70
N GLY A 386 -14.53 -26.28 -0.04
CA GLY A 386 -13.94 -25.58 1.10
C GLY A 386 -14.23 -26.24 2.46
N TRP A 387 -14.10 -25.43 3.52
CA TRP A 387 -14.20 -25.81 4.93
C TRP A 387 -15.43 -26.66 5.25
N THR A 388 -16.62 -26.24 4.81
CA THR A 388 -17.88 -26.91 5.14
C THR A 388 -17.89 -28.35 4.63
N THR A 389 -17.46 -28.56 3.38
CA THR A 389 -17.34 -29.90 2.80
C THR A 389 -16.24 -30.69 3.50
N SER A 390 -15.04 -30.13 3.67
CA SER A 390 -13.93 -30.84 4.31
C SER A 390 -14.25 -31.29 5.73
N LEU A 391 -14.91 -30.42 6.52
CA LEU A 391 -15.34 -30.73 7.88
C LEU A 391 -16.41 -31.81 7.91
N SER A 392 -17.45 -31.68 7.08
CA SER A 392 -18.52 -32.68 6.99
C SER A 392 -18.00 -34.04 6.51
N SER A 393 -17.13 -34.06 5.50
CA SER A 393 -16.52 -35.30 4.99
C SER A 393 -15.62 -35.96 6.02
N MET A 394 -14.86 -35.17 6.79
CA MET A 394 -14.01 -35.72 7.86
C MET A 394 -14.84 -36.30 9.01
N LEU A 395 -15.89 -35.60 9.44
CA LEU A 395 -16.82 -36.11 10.44
C LEU A 395 -17.45 -37.42 9.96
N GLN A 396 -17.93 -37.48 8.71
CA GLN A 396 -18.48 -38.71 8.14
C GLN A 396 -17.45 -39.85 8.04
N LEU A 397 -16.20 -39.56 7.68
CA LEU A 397 -15.13 -40.55 7.62
C LEU A 397 -14.79 -41.09 9.02
N LEU A 398 -14.78 -40.23 10.04
CA LEU A 398 -14.49 -40.64 11.40
C LEU A 398 -15.69 -41.33 12.07
N GLU A 399 -16.92 -40.92 11.80
CA GLU A 399 -18.12 -41.47 12.45
C GLU A 399 -18.59 -42.75 11.76
N HIS A 400 -18.58 -42.79 10.43
CA HIS A 400 -19.15 -43.88 9.63
C HIS A 400 -18.22 -44.36 8.49
N PRO A 401 -16.96 -44.75 8.78
CA PRO A 401 -15.99 -45.11 7.73
C PRO A 401 -16.40 -46.31 6.89
N LEU A 402 -17.05 -47.32 7.49
CA LEU A 402 -17.49 -48.52 6.76
C LEU A 402 -18.63 -48.22 5.78
N VAL A 403 -19.50 -47.27 6.11
CA VAL A 403 -20.58 -46.82 5.20
C VAL A 403 -19.97 -46.11 3.99
N GLN A 404 -18.97 -45.25 4.21
CA GLN A 404 -18.25 -44.56 3.13
C GLN A 404 -17.51 -45.56 2.22
N TYR A 405 -16.85 -46.56 2.81
CA TYR A 405 -16.21 -47.62 2.04
C TYR A 405 -17.21 -48.48 1.27
N GLY A 406 -18.37 -48.82 1.86
CA GLY A 406 -19.46 -49.51 1.18
C GLY A 406 -19.90 -48.78 -0.08
N ARG A 407 -20.19 -47.47 0.03
CA ARG A 407 -20.55 -46.64 -1.14
C ARG A 407 -19.47 -46.60 -2.23
N TYR A 408 -18.19 -46.59 -1.84
CA TYR A 408 -17.08 -46.67 -2.78
C TYR A 408 -17.06 -48.02 -3.52
N VAL A 409 -17.26 -49.10 -2.78
CA VAL A 409 -17.33 -50.45 -3.34
C VAL A 409 -18.53 -50.57 -4.28
N ASP A 410 -19.71 -50.13 -3.85
CA ASP A 410 -20.94 -50.14 -4.65
C ASP A 410 -20.75 -49.38 -5.97
N GLY A 411 -20.14 -48.19 -5.93
CA GLY A 411 -19.88 -47.40 -7.15
C GLY A 411 -18.86 -48.04 -8.09
N ILE A 412 -17.89 -48.80 -7.58
CA ILE A 412 -16.99 -49.61 -8.41
C ILE A 412 -17.75 -50.78 -9.03
N GLU A 413 -18.62 -51.42 -8.27
CA GLU A 413 -19.40 -52.57 -8.72
C GLU A 413 -20.45 -52.16 -9.76
N GLU A 414 -21.04 -50.98 -9.64
CA GLU A 414 -21.92 -50.36 -10.64
C GLU A 414 -21.16 -50.08 -11.94
N GLN A 415 -19.96 -49.46 -11.88
CA GLN A 415 -19.13 -49.24 -13.07
C GLN A 415 -18.73 -50.54 -13.78
N ILE A 416 -18.44 -51.60 -13.00
CA ILE A 416 -18.14 -52.92 -13.57
C ILE A 416 -19.40 -53.51 -14.22
N SER A 417 -20.56 -53.40 -13.55
CA SER A 417 -21.85 -53.88 -14.07
C SER A 417 -22.24 -53.22 -15.40
N ASP A 418 -22.04 -51.90 -15.52
CA ASP A 418 -22.30 -51.16 -16.75
C ASP A 418 -21.41 -51.63 -17.91
N LEU A 419 -20.12 -51.82 -17.65
CA LEU A 419 -19.16 -52.33 -18.62
C LEU A 419 -19.45 -53.78 -19.02
N ASP A 420 -19.82 -54.63 -18.06
CA ASP A 420 -20.22 -56.02 -18.33
C ASP A 420 -21.50 -56.08 -19.17
N SER A 421 -22.46 -55.17 -18.92
CA SER A 421 -23.66 -55.03 -19.76
C SER A 421 -23.33 -54.57 -21.19
N GLU A 422 -22.41 -53.62 -21.34
CA GLU A 422 -21.93 -53.16 -22.66
C GLU A 422 -21.19 -54.29 -23.40
N GLU A 423 -20.35 -55.06 -22.71
CA GLU A 423 -19.67 -56.23 -23.28
C GLU A 423 -20.68 -57.29 -23.76
N ASN A 424 -21.68 -57.61 -22.93
CA ASN A 424 -22.69 -58.62 -23.27
C ASN A 424 -23.50 -58.21 -24.50
N LYS A 425 -23.88 -56.94 -24.62
CA LYS A 425 -24.58 -56.42 -25.80
C LYS A 425 -23.72 -56.55 -27.07
N MET A 426 -22.44 -56.22 -27.00
CA MET A 426 -21.52 -56.40 -28.14
C MET A 426 -21.30 -57.88 -28.50
N ARG A 427 -21.28 -58.78 -27.51
CA ARG A 427 -21.21 -60.23 -27.76
C ARG A 427 -22.46 -60.76 -28.44
N ASP A 428 -23.64 -60.28 -28.05
CA ASP A 428 -24.90 -60.65 -28.68
C ASP A 428 -24.99 -60.14 -30.13
N GLU A 429 -24.49 -58.94 -30.40
CA GLU A 429 -24.36 -58.38 -31.77
C GLU A 429 -23.34 -59.16 -32.63
N LEU A 430 -22.29 -59.71 -32.01
CA LEU A 430 -21.25 -60.52 -32.66
C LEU A 430 -21.70 -61.98 -32.91
N ALA A 431 -22.59 -62.52 -32.09
CA ALA A 431 -23.06 -63.91 -32.13
C ALA A 431 -23.59 -64.39 -33.50
N PRO A 432 -24.41 -63.62 -34.26
CA PRO A 432 -24.87 -64.04 -35.59
C PRO A 432 -23.73 -64.16 -36.62
N TYR A 433 -22.73 -63.28 -36.56
CA TYR A 433 -21.57 -63.32 -37.47
C TYR A 433 -20.68 -64.56 -37.24
N LEU A 434 -20.62 -65.07 -35.99
CA LEU A 434 -19.85 -66.26 -35.63
C LEU A 434 -20.57 -67.58 -35.98
N LYS A 435 -21.91 -67.62 -35.95
CA LYS A 435 -22.71 -68.80 -36.32
C LYS A 435 -22.75 -69.05 -37.84
N ASN A 436 -22.74 -68.00 -38.66
CA ASN A 436 -22.80 -68.10 -40.12
C ASN A 436 -21.43 -67.90 -40.80
N ARG A 437 -20.42 -68.72 -40.47
CA ARG A 437 -19.07 -68.65 -41.06
C ARG A 437 -19.01 -68.69 -42.61
N LYS A 438 -20.05 -69.20 -43.27
CA LYS A 438 -20.13 -69.33 -44.74
C LYS A 438 -20.51 -68.02 -45.48
N GLU A 439 -20.96 -66.98 -44.78
CA GLU A 439 -21.39 -65.68 -45.37
C GLU A 439 -20.36 -64.54 -45.19
N LEU A 440 -19.20 -64.81 -44.59
CA LEU A 440 -18.11 -63.85 -44.38
C LEU A 440 -17.26 -63.66 -45.66
N THR A 441 -17.88 -63.21 -46.75
CA THR A 441 -17.22 -63.05 -48.08
C THR A 441 -16.84 -61.60 -48.42
N ASN A 442 -17.26 -60.62 -47.62
CA ASN A 442 -17.04 -59.18 -47.85
C ASN A 442 -16.07 -58.60 -46.81
N GLN A 443 -14.98 -57.96 -47.27
CA GLN A 443 -13.93 -57.35 -46.43
C GLN A 443 -14.50 -56.39 -45.38
N LYS A 444 -15.53 -55.60 -45.72
CA LYS A 444 -16.16 -54.66 -44.79
C LYS A 444 -16.77 -55.34 -43.55
N LYS A 445 -17.35 -56.53 -43.71
CA LYS A 445 -17.91 -57.31 -42.60
C LYS A 445 -16.81 -57.94 -41.73
N ILE A 446 -15.67 -58.29 -42.34
CA ILE A 446 -14.50 -58.79 -41.62
C ILE A 446 -13.91 -57.67 -40.75
N ASP A 447 -13.78 -56.47 -41.31
CA ASP A 447 -13.28 -55.29 -40.58
C ASP A 447 -14.23 -54.90 -39.43
N GLU A 448 -15.56 -54.96 -39.63
CA GLU A 448 -16.57 -54.73 -38.59
C GLU A 448 -16.49 -55.75 -37.44
N VAL A 449 -16.31 -57.04 -37.77
CA VAL A 449 -16.11 -58.12 -36.77
C VAL A 449 -14.80 -57.92 -36.00
N GLN A 450 -13.71 -57.57 -36.68
CA GLN A 450 -12.42 -57.30 -36.05
C GLN A 450 -12.49 -56.08 -35.12
N GLU A 451 -13.20 -55.03 -35.53
CA GLU A 451 -13.39 -53.83 -34.71
C GLU A 451 -14.26 -54.11 -33.47
N MET A 452 -15.33 -54.91 -33.60
CA MET A 452 -16.14 -55.36 -32.45
C MET A 452 -15.34 -56.21 -31.47
N GLN A 453 -14.53 -57.17 -31.97
CA GLN A 453 -13.64 -57.99 -31.13
C GLN A 453 -12.59 -57.14 -30.40
N LYS A 454 -12.04 -56.13 -31.07
CA LYS A 454 -11.09 -55.17 -30.47
C LYS A 454 -11.74 -54.36 -29.35
N LYS A 455 -12.98 -53.88 -29.54
CA LYS A 455 -13.74 -53.14 -28.51
C LYS A 455 -14.08 -54.02 -27.30
N ILE A 456 -14.51 -55.26 -27.50
CA ILE A 456 -14.74 -56.23 -26.41
C ILE A 456 -13.46 -56.43 -25.59
N LEU A 457 -12.31 -56.60 -26.26
CA LEU A 457 -11.02 -56.75 -25.58
C LEU A 457 -10.63 -55.47 -24.79
N GLU A 458 -10.97 -54.30 -25.31
CA GLU A 458 -10.74 -53.02 -24.62
C GLU A 458 -11.62 -52.87 -23.37
N ILE A 459 -12.90 -53.25 -23.45
CA ILE A 459 -13.83 -53.26 -22.30
C ILE A 459 -13.31 -54.22 -21.21
N GLN A 460 -12.92 -55.45 -21.58
CA GLN A 460 -12.33 -56.41 -20.64
C GLN A 460 -11.06 -55.88 -19.97
N LYS A 461 -10.22 -55.15 -20.72
CA LYS A 461 -9.03 -54.51 -20.19
C LYS A 461 -9.39 -53.40 -19.19
N LYS A 462 -10.44 -52.61 -19.46
CA LYS A 462 -10.96 -51.59 -18.53
C LYS A 462 -11.50 -52.22 -17.25
N VAL A 463 -12.33 -53.26 -17.35
CA VAL A 463 -12.86 -53.99 -16.18
C VAL A 463 -11.74 -54.56 -15.32
N ARG A 464 -10.74 -55.21 -15.94
CA ARG A 464 -9.57 -55.75 -15.22
C ARG A 464 -8.80 -54.64 -14.50
N ALA A 465 -8.54 -53.53 -15.19
CA ALA A 465 -7.85 -52.38 -14.59
C ALA A 465 -8.64 -51.75 -13.42
N ILE A 466 -9.97 -51.73 -13.47
CA ILE A 466 -10.81 -51.24 -12.37
C ILE A 466 -10.73 -52.19 -11.17
N LYS A 467 -10.85 -53.51 -11.39
CA LYS A 467 -10.71 -54.53 -10.34
C LYS A 467 -9.34 -54.49 -9.68
N GLU A 468 -8.27 -54.31 -10.46
CA GLU A 468 -6.89 -54.17 -9.94
C GLU A 468 -6.67 -52.87 -9.15
N LYS A 469 -7.43 -51.80 -9.45
CA LYS A 469 -7.38 -50.52 -8.73
C LYS A 469 -8.32 -50.43 -7.51
N LYS A 470 -9.15 -51.45 -7.26
CA LYS A 470 -10.05 -51.49 -6.09
C LYS A 470 -9.20 -51.51 -4.81
N MET A 471 -9.35 -50.46 -4.01
CA MET A 471 -8.60 -50.29 -2.78
C MET A 471 -9.14 -51.19 -1.66
N THR A 472 -8.25 -51.69 -0.78
CA THR A 472 -8.66 -52.26 0.51
C THR A 472 -9.24 -51.18 1.41
N PHE A 473 -9.97 -51.56 2.47
CA PHE A 473 -10.56 -50.59 3.40
C PHE A 473 -9.47 -49.69 4.01
N LYS A 474 -8.40 -50.27 4.55
CA LYS A 474 -7.25 -49.52 5.09
C LYS A 474 -6.67 -48.54 4.06
N THR A 475 -6.48 -48.96 2.81
CA THR A 475 -5.90 -48.09 1.77
C THR A 475 -6.84 -46.94 1.39
N TYR A 476 -8.14 -47.24 1.25
CA TYR A 476 -9.18 -46.24 0.99
C TYR A 476 -9.29 -45.24 2.14
N PHE A 477 -9.31 -45.73 3.37
CA PHE A 477 -9.39 -44.90 4.57
C PHE A 477 -8.18 -44.00 4.67
N GLN A 478 -6.95 -44.54 4.57
CA GLN A 478 -5.71 -43.77 4.64
C GLN A 478 -5.64 -42.69 3.57
N SER A 479 -5.99 -43.02 2.31
CA SER A 479 -5.96 -42.06 1.21
C SER A 479 -6.93 -40.89 1.44
N ASN A 480 -8.18 -41.18 1.83
CA ASN A 480 -9.17 -40.14 2.12
C ASN A 480 -8.84 -39.36 3.38
N TYR A 481 -8.36 -40.04 4.43
CA TYR A 481 -7.96 -39.43 5.69
C TYR A 481 -6.86 -38.41 5.47
N THR A 482 -5.75 -38.79 4.82
CA THR A 482 -4.63 -37.87 4.54
C THR A 482 -5.08 -36.67 3.70
N ARG A 483 -5.93 -36.89 2.69
CA ARG A 483 -6.48 -35.79 1.88
C ARG A 483 -7.30 -34.82 2.74
N LEU A 484 -8.25 -35.33 3.52
CA LEU A 484 -9.14 -34.51 4.33
C LEU A 484 -8.41 -33.79 5.47
N VAL A 485 -7.42 -34.43 6.10
CA VAL A 485 -6.55 -33.79 7.10
C VAL A 485 -5.80 -32.62 6.49
N ASN A 486 -5.23 -32.77 5.29
CA ASN A 486 -4.53 -31.68 4.60
C ASN A 486 -5.48 -30.53 4.25
N ASP A 487 -6.68 -30.84 3.72
CA ASP A 487 -7.70 -29.84 3.39
C ASP A 487 -8.15 -29.07 4.64
N LEU A 488 -8.42 -29.78 5.75
CA LEU A 488 -8.82 -29.19 7.02
C LEU A 488 -7.70 -28.37 7.65
N ARG A 489 -6.47 -28.90 7.68
CA ARG A 489 -5.30 -28.21 8.23
C ARG A 489 -5.12 -26.86 7.55
N ARG A 490 -5.15 -26.83 6.21
CA ARG A 490 -5.08 -25.59 5.44
C ARG A 490 -6.17 -24.59 5.87
N CYS A 491 -7.41 -25.05 6.04
CA CYS A 491 -8.51 -24.18 6.47
C CYS A 491 -8.33 -23.66 7.89
N LEU A 492 -7.98 -24.54 8.84
CA LEU A 492 -7.77 -24.19 10.25
C LEU A 492 -6.61 -23.19 10.43
N GLU A 493 -5.49 -23.42 9.75
CA GLU A 493 -4.35 -22.50 9.75
C GLU A 493 -4.73 -21.15 9.12
N THR A 494 -5.45 -21.16 7.99
CA THR A 494 -5.91 -19.92 7.34
C THR A 494 -6.85 -19.15 8.25
N PHE A 495 -7.85 -19.80 8.85
CA PHE A 495 -8.78 -19.14 9.78
C PHE A 495 -8.09 -18.63 11.04
N GLY A 496 -7.17 -19.41 11.62
CA GLY A 496 -6.41 -19.01 12.80
C GLY A 496 -5.53 -17.79 12.58
N ASN A 497 -5.01 -17.61 11.35
CA ASN A 497 -4.09 -16.52 10.99
C ASN A 497 -4.80 -15.29 10.40
N ASP A 498 -5.89 -15.48 9.65
CA ASP A 498 -6.50 -14.42 8.84
C ASP A 498 -7.85 -13.91 9.37
N LEU A 499 -8.56 -14.66 10.24
CA LEU A 499 -9.80 -14.19 10.84
C LEU A 499 -9.54 -13.41 12.13
N PRO A 500 -10.15 -12.21 12.29
CA PRO A 500 -10.07 -11.44 13.53
C PRO A 500 -10.57 -12.28 14.71
N ARG A 501 -9.93 -12.17 15.89
CA ARG A 501 -10.34 -13.00 17.03
C ARG A 501 -11.74 -12.68 17.53
N SER A 502 -12.23 -11.46 17.31
CA SER A 502 -13.62 -11.07 17.58
C SER A 502 -14.66 -11.73 16.65
N ALA A 503 -14.23 -12.45 15.61
CA ALA A 503 -15.10 -13.18 14.70
C ALA A 503 -15.67 -14.48 15.27
N ALA A 504 -14.97 -15.10 16.22
CA ALA A 504 -15.32 -16.39 16.80
C ALA A 504 -14.91 -16.42 18.28
N SER A 505 -15.48 -17.32 19.08
CA SER A 505 -15.09 -17.43 20.49
C SER A 505 -13.60 -17.82 20.61
N GLU A 506 -12.95 -17.41 21.70
CA GLU A 506 -11.59 -17.86 22.02
C GLU A 506 -11.49 -19.40 22.04
N GLU A 507 -12.57 -20.05 22.49
CA GLU A 507 -12.73 -21.51 22.44
C GLU A 507 -12.62 -22.07 21.02
N ASN A 508 -13.26 -21.44 20.03
CA ASN A 508 -13.19 -21.90 18.63
C ASN A 508 -11.74 -21.87 18.13
N PHE A 509 -11.00 -20.80 18.39
CA PHE A 509 -9.61 -20.72 17.96
C PHE A 509 -8.68 -21.68 18.72
N ARG A 510 -8.93 -21.89 20.02
CA ARG A 510 -8.22 -22.93 20.78
C ARG A 510 -8.47 -24.30 20.17
N CYS A 511 -9.73 -24.60 19.85
CA CYS A 511 -10.11 -25.83 19.17
C CYS A 511 -9.44 -25.96 17.79
N MET A 512 -9.33 -24.87 17.01
CA MET A 512 -8.62 -24.89 15.73
C MET A 512 -7.12 -25.22 15.86
N ALA A 513 -6.48 -24.80 16.95
CA ALA A 513 -5.08 -25.10 17.23
C ALA A 513 -4.86 -26.53 17.74
N GLU A 514 -5.82 -27.10 18.48
CA GLU A 514 -5.75 -28.46 19.04
C GLU A 514 -6.12 -29.56 18.04
N VAL A 515 -6.98 -29.28 17.05
CA VAL A 515 -7.44 -30.29 16.08
C VAL A 515 -6.29 -30.89 15.25
N PRO A 516 -5.34 -30.11 14.66
CA PRO A 516 -4.27 -30.68 13.85
C PRO A 516 -3.39 -31.72 14.57
N PRO A 517 -2.85 -31.48 15.79
CA PRO A 517 -2.06 -32.50 16.48
C PRO A 517 -2.89 -33.72 16.90
N LEU A 518 -4.19 -33.55 17.21
CA LEU A 518 -5.09 -34.67 17.49
C LEU A 518 -5.28 -35.56 16.24
N LEU A 519 -5.43 -34.95 15.07
CA LEU A 519 -5.54 -35.68 13.80
C LEU A 519 -4.24 -36.39 13.43
N ASP A 520 -3.08 -35.80 13.72
CA ASP A 520 -1.79 -36.45 13.48
C ASP A 520 -1.63 -37.68 14.39
N ALA A 521 -1.91 -37.53 15.69
CA ALA A 521 -1.83 -38.63 16.66
C ALA A 521 -2.80 -39.77 16.31
N PHE A 522 -4.05 -39.44 15.93
CA PHE A 522 -5.00 -40.46 15.48
C PHE A 522 -4.53 -41.18 14.21
N GLY A 523 -3.97 -40.43 13.25
CA GLY A 523 -3.41 -40.98 12.04
C GLY A 523 -2.30 -42.01 12.33
N GLU A 524 -1.35 -41.68 13.21
CA GLU A 524 -0.23 -42.56 13.60
C GLU A 524 -0.72 -43.89 14.16
N LEU A 525 -1.78 -43.84 14.98
CA LEU A 525 -2.42 -45.04 15.52
C LEU A 525 -3.13 -45.86 14.43
N VAL A 526 -3.75 -45.22 13.44
CA VAL A 526 -4.40 -45.93 12.32
C VAL A 526 -3.37 -46.61 11.40
N TRP A 527 -2.22 -45.99 11.15
CA TRP A 527 -1.20 -46.54 10.25
C TRP A 527 -0.58 -47.83 10.81
N SER A 528 -0.47 -47.95 12.14
CA SER A 528 0.11 -49.11 12.83
C SER A 528 -0.80 -50.34 12.91
N GLU A 529 -2.12 -50.19 12.78
CA GLU A 529 -3.09 -51.28 12.91
C GLU A 529 -3.37 -52.02 11.57
N PRO A 530 -3.51 -53.36 11.56
CA PRO A 530 -3.86 -54.15 10.37
C PRO A 530 -5.33 -53.93 9.93
N ASP A 531 -5.63 -54.22 8.66
CA ASP A 531 -6.94 -53.93 8.02
C ASP A 531 -8.11 -54.67 8.71
N GLU A 532 -7.91 -55.93 9.11
CA GLU A 532 -8.97 -56.71 9.78
C GLU A 532 -9.34 -56.12 11.14
N LYS A 533 -8.35 -55.62 11.90
CA LYS A 533 -8.57 -54.99 13.21
C LYS A 533 -9.25 -53.63 13.07
N LEU A 534 -8.88 -52.83 12.08
CA LEU A 534 -9.53 -51.55 11.78
C LEU A 534 -11.01 -51.78 11.42
N GLN A 535 -11.31 -52.75 10.56
CA GLN A 535 -12.70 -53.07 10.23
C GLN A 535 -13.49 -53.55 11.45
N ALA A 536 -12.89 -54.35 12.34
CA ALA A 536 -13.54 -54.80 13.57
C ALA A 536 -13.81 -53.66 14.56
N LEU A 537 -12.90 -52.68 14.66
CA LEU A 537 -13.09 -51.47 15.47
C LEU A 537 -14.35 -50.72 15.02
N PHE A 538 -14.47 -50.46 13.72
CA PHE A 538 -15.53 -49.61 13.17
C PHE A 538 -16.89 -50.32 13.02
N LYS A 539 -16.95 -51.66 13.18
CA LYS A 539 -18.20 -52.43 13.19
C LYS A 539 -18.98 -52.34 14.51
N ASN A 540 -18.29 -52.08 15.63
CA ASN A 540 -18.86 -52.20 16.98
C ASN A 540 -19.51 -50.90 17.52
N ASP A 541 -19.66 -49.87 16.70
CA ASP A 541 -19.89 -48.50 17.15
C ASP A 541 -21.16 -47.86 16.56
N GLU A 542 -22.21 -48.66 16.35
CA GLU A 542 -23.51 -48.15 15.85
C GLU A 542 -24.28 -47.29 16.89
N ASP A 543 -23.91 -47.31 18.17
CA ASP A 543 -24.55 -46.50 19.22
C ASP A 543 -23.56 -45.52 19.87
N GLY A 544 -23.47 -44.31 19.30
CA GLY A 544 -22.64 -43.19 19.75
C GLY A 544 -23.06 -42.53 21.08
N GLY A 545 -23.46 -43.31 22.08
CA GLY A 545 -23.85 -42.82 23.41
C GLY A 545 -22.75 -43.01 24.45
N ILE A 546 -22.60 -42.02 25.37
CA ILE A 546 -21.71 -42.06 26.55
C ILE A 546 -21.87 -43.34 27.40
N LEU A 547 -23.01 -44.02 27.30
CA LEU A 547 -23.30 -45.30 27.97
C LEU A 547 -22.48 -46.49 27.45
N SER A 548 -21.90 -46.44 26.25
CA SER A 548 -21.07 -47.53 25.70
C SER A 548 -19.67 -47.58 26.29
N LEU A 549 -19.11 -46.44 26.73
CA LEU A 549 -17.82 -46.36 27.42
C LEU A 549 -17.86 -47.09 28.77
N PHE A 550 -18.95 -46.93 29.52
CA PHE A 550 -19.15 -47.66 30.77
C PHE A 550 -19.40 -49.16 30.55
N ARG A 551 -20.09 -49.53 29.46
CA ARG A 551 -20.34 -50.94 29.14
C ARG A 551 -19.07 -51.65 28.63
N SER A 552 -18.19 -50.93 27.92
CA SER A 552 -16.90 -51.45 27.43
C SER A 552 -15.83 -51.60 28.53
N LEU A 553 -15.92 -50.85 29.63
CA LEU A 553 -15.03 -51.00 30.79
C LEU A 553 -15.29 -52.30 31.58
N VAL A 554 -16.52 -52.83 31.49
CA VAL A 554 -16.95 -54.01 32.26
C VAL A 554 -16.73 -55.33 31.51
N THR A 555 -16.47 -55.29 30.19
CA THR A 555 -16.20 -56.48 29.35
C THR A 555 -14.76 -56.55 28.83
N GLN A 556 -13.77 -56.14 29.63
CA GLN A 556 -12.36 -56.38 29.33
C GLN A 556 -11.93 -57.81 29.68
N VAL A 557 -12.19 -58.75 28.77
CA VAL A 557 -11.23 -59.81 28.40
C VAL A 557 -11.54 -60.20 26.95
N GLN A 558 -10.55 -60.10 26.06
CA GLN A 558 -10.56 -60.51 24.63
C GLN A 558 -11.13 -59.52 23.61
N ALA A 559 -10.28 -58.56 23.19
CA ALA A 559 -9.87 -58.37 21.79
C ALA A 559 -9.04 -57.07 21.67
N ASP A 560 -7.75 -57.23 21.39
CA ASP A 560 -6.74 -56.17 21.22
C ASP A 560 -7.04 -55.23 20.04
N VAL A 561 -7.84 -54.20 20.30
CA VAL A 561 -7.74 -52.92 19.60
C VAL A 561 -7.47 -51.84 20.66
N SER A 562 -6.44 -51.02 20.46
CA SER A 562 -5.94 -50.13 21.51
C SER A 562 -7.04 -49.16 22.00
N PHE A 563 -7.25 -49.14 23.31
CA PHE A 563 -8.11 -48.15 23.99
C PHE A 563 -7.79 -46.73 23.54
N GLU A 564 -6.50 -46.47 23.30
CA GLU A 564 -5.92 -45.23 22.78
C GLU A 564 -6.52 -44.81 21.42
N LEU A 565 -6.74 -45.74 20.48
CA LEU A 565 -7.31 -45.43 19.16
C LEU A 565 -8.77 -44.97 19.27
N LYS A 566 -9.56 -45.58 20.16
CA LYS A 566 -10.95 -45.17 20.44
C LYS A 566 -11.01 -43.79 21.09
N GLU A 567 -10.12 -43.54 22.05
CA GLU A 567 -10.03 -42.26 22.75
C GLU A 567 -9.58 -41.12 21.82
N ALA A 568 -8.57 -41.37 20.98
CA ALA A 568 -8.09 -40.43 19.97
C ALA A 568 -9.18 -40.07 18.96
N ARG A 569 -9.91 -41.08 18.45
CA ARG A 569 -11.07 -40.86 17.56
C ARG A 569 -12.14 -40.01 18.21
N SER A 570 -12.54 -40.35 19.44
CA SER A 570 -13.55 -39.62 20.20
C SER A 570 -13.16 -38.16 20.43
N SER A 571 -11.89 -37.91 20.75
CA SER A 571 -11.33 -36.57 20.93
C SER A 571 -11.40 -35.74 19.65
N CYS A 572 -10.99 -36.31 18.51
CA CYS A 572 -11.11 -35.67 17.20
C CYS A 572 -12.57 -35.31 16.86
N VAL A 573 -13.49 -36.28 16.97
CA VAL A 573 -14.91 -36.07 16.64
C VAL A 573 -15.54 -35.00 17.54
N LYS A 574 -15.25 -35.02 18.85
CA LYS A 574 -15.77 -34.03 19.80
C LYS A 574 -15.37 -32.60 19.41
N LYS A 575 -14.09 -32.38 19.07
CA LYS A 575 -13.56 -31.06 18.68
C LYS A 575 -14.06 -30.62 17.30
N LEU A 576 -14.09 -31.53 16.32
CA LEU A 576 -14.65 -31.25 14.99
C LEU A 576 -16.15 -30.94 15.04
N ARG A 577 -16.94 -31.65 15.86
CA ARG A 577 -18.36 -31.33 16.09
C ARG A 577 -18.53 -29.99 16.76
N HIS A 578 -17.67 -29.64 17.72
CA HIS A 578 -17.71 -28.33 18.35
C HIS A 578 -17.52 -27.21 17.32
N LEU A 579 -16.51 -27.32 16.45
CA LEU A 579 -16.31 -26.35 15.37
C LEU A 579 -17.48 -26.33 14.39
N SER A 580 -18.04 -27.50 14.02
CA SER A 580 -19.20 -27.59 13.13
C SER A 580 -20.42 -26.83 13.67
N LEU A 581 -20.64 -26.88 14.98
CA LEU A 581 -21.82 -26.28 15.63
C LEU A 581 -21.62 -24.82 16.07
N ASN A 582 -20.39 -24.41 16.38
CA ASN A 582 -20.12 -23.11 17.03
C ASN A 582 -19.30 -22.15 16.16
N PHE A 583 -18.82 -22.59 15.00
CA PHE A 583 -18.06 -21.77 14.07
C PHE A 583 -18.84 -21.55 12.77
N GLU A 584 -19.87 -20.71 12.88
CA GLU A 584 -20.66 -20.26 11.72
C GLU A 584 -19.92 -19.15 10.98
N LEU A 585 -19.38 -19.49 9.82
CA LEU A 585 -18.97 -18.50 8.82
C LEU A 585 -20.23 -18.14 8.02
N LEU A 586 -20.67 -16.88 8.10
CA LEU A 586 -21.71 -16.34 7.23
C LEU A 586 -21.36 -16.65 5.76
N GLU A 587 -22.34 -16.68 4.86
CA GLU A 587 -22.20 -16.92 3.41
C GLU A 587 -21.28 -15.88 2.73
N MET A 588 -19.97 -15.95 3.00
CA MET A 588 -18.96 -14.97 2.65
C MET A 588 -18.25 -15.38 1.35
N TYR A 589 -19.02 -15.54 0.28
CA TYR A 589 -18.48 -16.01 -1.00
C TYR A 589 -17.87 -14.89 -1.85
N GLU A 590 -18.41 -13.68 -1.70
CA GLU A 590 -17.95 -12.50 -2.43
C GLU A 590 -16.79 -11.80 -1.71
N ASN A 591 -15.81 -11.33 -2.47
CA ASN A 591 -14.65 -10.59 -1.93
C ASN A 591 -15.09 -9.42 -1.05
N ARG A 592 -16.15 -8.71 -1.45
CA ARG A 592 -16.70 -7.57 -0.72
C ARG A 592 -17.24 -7.97 0.66
N THR A 593 -17.99 -9.06 0.74
CA THR A 593 -18.53 -9.55 2.01
C THR A 593 -17.42 -9.97 2.96
N VAL A 594 -16.35 -10.60 2.43
CA VAL A 594 -15.14 -10.91 3.20
C VAL A 594 -14.45 -9.64 3.69
N GLU A 595 -14.27 -8.66 2.81
CA GLU A 595 -13.65 -7.39 3.15
C GLU A 595 -14.42 -6.65 4.26
N GLU A 596 -15.72 -6.48 4.10
CA GLU A 596 -16.58 -5.81 5.07
C GLU A 596 -16.53 -6.52 6.43
N PHE A 597 -16.55 -7.86 6.43
CA PHE A 597 -16.42 -8.66 7.64
C PHE A 597 -15.10 -8.41 8.38
N LEU A 598 -13.98 -8.38 7.65
CA LEU A 598 -12.65 -8.13 8.21
C LEU A 598 -12.56 -6.70 8.77
N LEU A 599 -13.03 -5.69 8.02
CA LEU A 599 -13.01 -4.29 8.46
C LEU A 599 -13.93 -4.02 9.65
N GLN A 600 -15.08 -4.69 9.75
CA GLN A 600 -15.99 -4.56 10.89
C GLN A 600 -15.33 -5.02 12.21
N ARG A 601 -14.41 -5.98 12.14
CA ARG A 601 -13.87 -6.70 13.30
C ARG A 601 -12.41 -6.39 13.63
N ALA A 602 -11.66 -5.85 12.68
CA ALA A 602 -10.27 -5.43 12.90
C ALA A 602 -10.17 -4.39 14.01
N LYS A 603 -9.21 -4.54 14.93
CA LYS A 603 -8.94 -3.54 15.98
C LYS A 603 -8.07 -2.39 15.45
N SER A 604 -7.14 -2.67 14.55
CA SER A 604 -6.30 -1.64 13.93
C SER A 604 -6.38 -1.70 12.41
N VAL A 605 -6.66 -0.56 11.79
CA VAL A 605 -6.77 -0.43 10.34
C VAL A 605 -5.74 0.58 9.84
N LEU A 606 -4.88 0.18 8.90
CA LEU A 606 -3.85 1.01 8.29
C LEU A 606 -4.19 1.25 6.81
N CYS A 607 -4.27 2.52 6.41
CA CYS A 607 -4.58 2.91 5.04
C CYS A 607 -4.10 4.34 4.76
N THR A 608 -4.22 4.85 3.53
CA THR A 608 -4.00 6.29 3.30
C THR A 608 -5.19 7.11 3.79
N ALA A 609 -4.99 8.40 4.07
CA ALA A 609 -6.07 9.30 4.49
C ALA A 609 -7.25 9.29 3.50
N SER A 610 -6.97 9.32 2.19
CA SER A 610 -8.00 9.17 1.15
C SER A 610 -8.68 7.79 1.20
N SER A 611 -7.93 6.69 1.35
CA SER A 611 -8.49 5.34 1.37
C SER A 611 -9.38 5.05 2.59
N SER A 612 -9.15 5.76 3.71
CA SER A 612 -10.02 5.69 4.90
C SER A 612 -11.48 6.01 4.60
N TYR A 613 -11.77 6.67 3.46
CA TYR A 613 -13.14 6.94 3.01
C TYR A 613 -14.02 5.68 2.94
N ARG A 614 -13.43 4.51 2.64
CA ARG A 614 -14.15 3.22 2.60
C ARG A 614 -14.78 2.84 3.95
N LEU A 615 -14.22 3.34 5.05
CA LEU A 615 -14.66 3.03 6.41
C LEU A 615 -15.93 3.80 6.83
N HIS A 616 -16.35 4.84 6.07
CA HIS A 616 -17.59 5.59 6.35
C HIS A 616 -18.86 4.76 6.15
N ARG A 617 -18.78 3.66 5.40
CA ARG A 617 -19.95 2.91 4.91
C ARG A 617 -20.00 1.47 5.40
N LEU A 618 -19.34 1.17 6.52
CA LEU A 618 -19.37 -0.17 7.12
C LEU A 618 -20.63 -0.35 7.97
N PRO A 619 -21.66 -1.09 7.49
CA PRO A 619 -22.87 -1.30 8.26
C PRO A 619 -22.55 -2.17 9.47
N LYS A 620 -23.14 -1.86 10.64
CA LYS A 620 -22.99 -2.67 11.88
C LYS A 620 -21.55 -2.80 12.42
N ALA A 621 -20.56 -2.07 11.88
CA ALA A 621 -19.23 -2.03 12.47
C ALA A 621 -19.25 -1.35 13.83
N GLN A 622 -18.41 -1.82 14.75
CA GLN A 622 -18.13 -1.04 15.96
C GLN A 622 -17.50 0.31 15.55
N PRO A 623 -17.69 1.39 16.33
CA PRO A 623 -17.02 2.65 16.05
C PRO A 623 -15.49 2.52 16.17
N PHE A 624 -14.77 3.43 15.51
CA PHE A 624 -13.35 3.64 15.77
C PHE A 624 -13.18 4.70 16.84
N ASP A 625 -12.37 4.47 17.87
CA ASP A 625 -12.17 5.42 18.96
C ASP A 625 -11.18 6.52 18.58
N VAL A 626 -10.11 6.13 17.88
CA VAL A 626 -8.90 6.95 17.68
C VAL A 626 -8.50 6.95 16.21
N VAL A 627 -8.18 8.13 15.70
CA VAL A 627 -7.48 8.30 14.42
C VAL A 627 -6.03 8.72 14.69
N VAL A 628 -5.08 8.01 14.11
CA VAL A 628 -3.66 8.37 14.13
C VAL A 628 -3.27 8.81 12.72
N VAL A 629 -2.69 10.00 12.57
CA VAL A 629 -2.24 10.51 11.26
C VAL A 629 -0.73 10.67 11.29
N ASP A 630 -0.02 9.81 10.56
CA ASP A 630 1.42 9.95 10.31
C ASP A 630 1.68 10.95 9.17
N GLU A 631 2.83 11.60 9.21
CA GLU A 631 3.21 12.68 8.30
C GLU A 631 2.10 13.74 8.13
N ALA A 632 1.41 14.07 9.23
CA ALA A 632 0.24 14.95 9.26
C ALA A 632 0.53 16.35 8.69
N ALA A 633 1.79 16.81 8.75
CA ALA A 633 2.22 18.07 8.17
C ALA A 633 2.14 18.11 6.63
N GLN A 634 2.19 16.95 5.97
CA GLN A 634 2.12 16.79 4.51
C GLN A 634 0.69 16.61 3.97
N LEU A 635 -0.30 16.48 4.86
CA LEU A 635 -1.70 16.28 4.48
C LEU A 635 -2.42 17.62 4.35
N LYS A 636 -3.24 17.82 3.31
CA LYS A 636 -4.08 19.02 3.24
C LYS A 636 -5.07 19.00 4.41
N GLU A 637 -5.38 20.15 4.99
CA GLU A 637 -6.33 20.22 6.09
C GLU A 637 -7.70 19.60 5.74
N CYS A 638 -8.21 19.88 4.53
CA CYS A 638 -9.46 19.29 4.03
C CYS A 638 -9.38 17.77 3.84
N GLU A 639 -8.20 17.22 3.56
CA GLU A 639 -8.01 15.77 3.39
C GLU A 639 -7.96 15.05 4.75
N SER A 640 -7.48 15.74 5.80
CA SER A 640 -7.51 15.23 7.19
C SER A 640 -8.95 15.00 7.68
N LEU A 641 -9.93 15.67 7.09
CA LEU A 641 -11.34 15.53 7.47
C LEU A 641 -11.94 14.17 7.11
N ILE A 642 -11.36 13.48 6.12
CA ILE A 642 -11.86 12.16 5.68
C ILE A 642 -11.83 11.17 6.86
N PRO A 643 -10.68 10.91 7.51
CA PRO A 643 -10.65 10.01 8.66
C PRO A 643 -11.27 10.61 9.93
N LEU A 644 -11.19 11.94 10.14
CA LEU A 644 -11.76 12.58 11.34
C LEU A 644 -13.29 12.47 11.43
N GLN A 645 -13.96 12.28 10.29
CA GLN A 645 -15.40 12.12 10.24
C GLN A 645 -15.90 10.69 10.46
N LEU A 646 -14.99 9.73 10.70
CA LEU A 646 -15.36 8.32 10.85
C LEU A 646 -16.26 8.09 12.07
N PRO A 647 -17.20 7.13 12.00
CA PRO A 647 -18.14 6.86 13.09
C PRO A 647 -17.44 6.57 14.43
N GLY A 648 -17.84 7.35 15.45
CA GLY A 648 -17.42 7.20 16.85
C GLY A 648 -16.02 7.68 17.21
N VAL A 649 -15.26 8.23 16.26
CA VAL A 649 -13.95 8.85 16.53
C VAL A 649 -14.12 9.99 17.52
N ARG A 650 -13.38 9.93 18.63
CA ARG A 650 -13.38 10.95 19.69
C ARG A 650 -12.03 11.62 19.86
N HIS A 651 -10.96 10.95 19.44
CA HIS A 651 -9.58 11.39 19.60
C HIS A 651 -8.81 11.28 18.29
N ALA A 652 -7.97 12.28 18.02
CA ALA A 652 -7.02 12.27 16.93
C ALA A 652 -5.60 12.50 17.43
N VAL A 653 -4.64 11.70 16.97
CA VAL A 653 -3.21 11.90 17.21
C VAL A 653 -2.57 12.29 15.88
N LEU A 654 -2.10 13.53 15.78
CA LEU A 654 -1.44 14.04 14.58
C LEU A 654 0.07 14.06 14.82
N ILE A 655 0.80 13.27 14.04
CA ILE A 655 2.25 13.16 14.12
C ILE A 655 2.86 13.72 12.85
N GLY A 656 3.79 14.65 13.00
CA GLY A 656 4.38 15.31 11.84
C GLY A 656 5.51 16.27 12.20
N ASP A 657 5.92 17.04 11.21
CA ASP A 657 6.99 18.02 11.33
C ASP A 657 6.72 19.21 10.41
N GLU A 658 6.40 20.37 11.00
CA GLU A 658 6.07 21.59 10.26
C GLU A 658 7.27 22.19 9.50
N TYR A 659 8.50 21.75 9.78
CA TYR A 659 9.71 22.19 9.08
C TYR A 659 10.09 21.25 7.93
N GLN A 660 9.32 20.19 7.66
CA GLN A 660 9.43 19.40 6.43
C GLN A 660 8.41 19.86 5.37
N LEU A 661 8.41 19.25 4.18
CA LEU A 661 7.61 19.75 3.07
C LEU A 661 6.11 19.77 3.41
N PRO A 662 5.39 20.86 3.08
CA PRO A 662 3.94 20.91 3.20
C PRO A 662 3.27 20.03 2.13
N ALA A 663 1.93 19.95 2.19
CA ALA A 663 1.16 19.26 1.16
C ALA A 663 1.41 19.86 -0.23
N LEU A 664 1.56 19.00 -1.24
CA LEU A 664 1.74 19.45 -2.63
C LEU A 664 0.47 20.15 -3.15
N VAL A 665 0.66 21.35 -3.70
CA VAL A 665 -0.36 22.16 -4.36
C VAL A 665 0.13 22.51 -5.77
N LYS A 666 -0.71 22.26 -6.78
CA LYS A 666 -0.41 22.50 -8.20
C LYS A 666 -0.77 23.92 -8.61
N SER A 667 -1.87 24.46 -8.11
CA SER A 667 -2.28 25.83 -8.44
C SER A 667 -1.52 26.88 -7.64
N LYS A 668 -0.94 27.86 -8.33
CA LYS A 668 -0.36 29.04 -7.66
C LYS A 668 -1.42 29.84 -6.90
N VAL A 669 -2.66 29.88 -7.41
CA VAL A 669 -3.78 30.54 -6.72
C VAL A 669 -4.10 29.84 -5.40
N CYS A 670 -4.07 28.50 -5.38
CA CYS A 670 -4.27 27.73 -4.15
C CYS A 670 -3.08 27.82 -3.18
N GLU A 671 -1.86 27.87 -3.70
CA GLU A 671 -0.65 28.09 -2.88
C GLU A 671 -0.73 29.45 -2.15
N ASP A 672 -1.05 30.52 -2.88
CA ASP A 672 -1.20 31.87 -2.31
C ASP A 672 -2.38 31.95 -1.30
N ALA A 673 -3.37 31.06 -1.45
CA ALA A 673 -4.50 30.93 -0.54
C ALA A 673 -4.22 30.07 0.71
N GLU A 674 -3.01 29.51 0.85
CA GLU A 674 -2.62 28.55 1.91
C GLU A 674 -3.42 27.23 1.88
N PHE A 675 -3.88 26.78 0.71
CA PHE A 675 -4.61 25.50 0.57
C PHE A 675 -3.78 24.27 0.97
N GLY A 676 -2.46 24.36 0.84
CA GLY A 676 -1.51 23.31 1.23
C GLY A 676 -1.23 23.26 2.73
N ARG A 677 -1.78 24.19 3.53
CA ARG A 677 -1.57 24.20 4.99
C ARG A 677 -2.29 23.00 5.60
N SER A 678 -1.56 22.22 6.39
CA SER A 678 -2.11 21.07 7.10
C SER A 678 -2.82 21.48 8.39
N LEU A 679 -3.70 20.59 8.87
CA LEU A 679 -4.33 20.75 10.18
C LEU A 679 -3.28 20.83 11.29
N PHE A 680 -2.22 20.01 11.21
CA PHE A 680 -1.10 20.02 12.14
C PHE A 680 -0.45 21.41 12.23
N VAL A 681 -0.08 22.00 11.08
CA VAL A 681 0.56 23.33 11.03
C VAL A 681 -0.39 24.42 11.54
N ARG A 682 -1.69 24.35 11.21
CA ARG A 682 -2.67 25.33 11.71
C ARG A 682 -2.75 25.28 13.24
N LEU A 683 -2.92 24.09 13.82
CA LEU A 683 -3.04 23.93 15.28
C LEU A 683 -1.77 24.37 16.01
N THR A 684 -0.59 24.02 15.50
CA THR A 684 0.69 24.53 16.02
C THR A 684 0.74 26.06 15.98
N SER A 685 0.30 26.68 14.88
CA SER A 685 0.27 28.14 14.75
C SER A 685 -0.75 28.84 15.66
N LEU A 686 -1.71 28.09 16.21
CA LEU A 686 -2.68 28.55 17.21
C LEU A 686 -2.20 28.30 18.65
N GLY A 687 -0.97 27.80 18.83
CA GLY A 687 -0.37 27.59 20.15
C GLY A 687 -0.81 26.30 20.84
N GLN A 688 -1.34 25.32 20.10
CA GLN A 688 -1.66 24.02 20.70
C GLN A 688 -0.38 23.31 21.20
N PRO A 689 -0.40 22.73 22.41
CA PRO A 689 0.74 22.01 22.93
C PRO A 689 1.05 20.79 22.07
N LYS A 690 2.34 20.51 21.89
CA LYS A 690 2.83 19.37 21.11
C LYS A 690 3.98 18.69 21.85
N HIS A 691 3.98 17.36 21.85
CA HIS A 691 5.08 16.56 22.38
C HIS A 691 6.23 16.58 21.38
N LEU A 692 7.37 17.14 21.76
CA LEU A 692 8.58 17.08 20.93
C LEU A 692 9.29 15.74 21.17
N LEU A 693 9.56 15.00 20.10
CA LEU A 693 10.52 13.90 20.13
C LEU A 693 11.93 14.51 20.02
N ASP A 694 12.68 14.45 21.12
CA ASP A 694 13.86 15.30 21.37
C ASP A 694 15.22 14.60 21.21
N VAL A 695 15.25 13.37 20.69
CA VAL A 695 16.50 12.64 20.41
C VAL A 695 16.50 12.13 18.97
N GLN A 696 17.53 12.47 18.20
CA GLN A 696 17.70 12.00 16.82
C GLN A 696 18.71 10.84 16.73
N TYR A 697 18.39 9.80 15.98
CA TYR A 697 19.18 8.56 15.86
C TYR A 697 19.72 8.31 14.44
N ARG A 698 19.69 9.33 13.56
CA ARG A 698 20.00 9.18 12.13
C ARG A 698 21.26 9.89 11.69
N MET A 699 21.41 11.16 12.03
CA MET A 699 22.43 12.03 11.46
C MET A 699 23.67 11.95 12.34
N HIS A 700 24.85 11.92 11.72
CA HIS A 700 26.09 12.19 12.45
C HIS A 700 26.02 13.58 13.13
N PRO A 701 26.58 13.78 14.34
CA PRO A 701 26.50 15.04 15.08
C PRO A 701 26.92 16.29 14.29
N TRP A 702 27.91 16.15 13.40
CA TRP A 702 28.36 17.25 12.53
C TRP A 702 27.32 17.66 11.46
N ILE A 703 26.40 16.77 11.11
CA ILE A 703 25.30 17.03 10.18
C ILE A 703 24.11 17.61 10.95
N SER A 704 23.74 17.03 12.10
CA SER A 704 22.57 17.44 12.89
C SER A 704 22.71 18.84 13.49
N LYS A 705 23.93 19.26 13.84
CA LYS A 705 24.19 20.53 14.53
C LYS A 705 23.47 21.75 13.94
N PHE A 706 23.69 22.06 12.66
CA PHE A 706 23.09 23.25 12.05
C PHE A 706 21.55 23.16 11.97
N PRO A 707 20.93 22.05 11.47
CA PRO A 707 19.49 21.91 11.48
C PRO A 707 18.87 22.03 12.88
N VAL A 708 19.47 21.41 13.90
CA VAL A 708 18.99 21.44 15.28
C VAL A 708 18.97 22.87 15.83
N GLU A 709 20.06 23.63 15.64
CA GLU A 709 20.14 25.01 16.09
C GLU A 709 19.21 25.94 15.30
N SER A 710 19.08 25.75 13.99
CA SER A 710 18.41 26.72 13.10
C SER A 710 16.91 26.49 12.91
N PHE A 711 16.42 25.25 13.00
CA PHE A 711 15.00 24.92 12.77
C PHE A 711 14.28 24.45 14.04
N TYR A 712 15.01 23.99 15.05
CA TYR A 712 14.43 23.34 16.23
C TYR A 712 14.90 23.94 17.55
N ASP A 713 15.39 25.18 17.53
CA ASP A 713 15.78 25.99 18.70
C ASP A 713 16.78 25.28 19.64
N GLY A 714 17.62 24.39 19.11
CA GLY A 714 18.59 23.64 19.93
C GLY A 714 17.96 22.58 20.86
N ARG A 715 16.68 22.25 20.70
CA ARG A 715 15.93 21.37 21.61
C ARG A 715 16.08 19.86 21.34
N ILE A 716 16.89 19.48 20.37
CA ILE A 716 17.07 18.08 19.96
C ILE A 716 18.50 17.66 20.31
N THR A 717 18.63 16.46 20.85
CA THR A 717 19.91 15.84 21.21
C THR A 717 20.24 14.67 20.28
N ASP A 718 21.51 14.27 20.23
CA ASP A 718 21.98 13.15 19.45
C ASP A 718 21.91 11.84 20.26
N GLY A 719 21.36 10.79 19.66
CA GLY A 719 21.21 9.47 20.29
C GLY A 719 22.54 8.73 20.47
N PRO A 720 22.62 7.75 21.39
CA PRO A 720 23.86 7.03 21.69
C PRO A 720 24.43 6.26 20.48
N ASN A 721 23.59 5.85 19.54
CA ASN A 721 24.04 5.15 18.34
C ASN A 721 24.86 6.05 17.41
N VAL A 722 24.53 7.34 17.27
CA VAL A 722 25.23 8.29 16.39
C VAL A 722 26.45 8.91 17.05
N LEU A 723 26.51 8.90 18.38
CA LEU A 723 27.66 9.34 19.17
C LEU A 723 28.78 8.29 19.22
N SER A 724 28.50 7.04 18.86
CA SER A 724 29.49 5.98 18.80
C SER A 724 30.55 6.25 17.74
N ARG A 725 31.83 6.02 18.07
CA ARG A 725 32.94 6.12 17.09
C ARG A 725 32.77 5.22 15.88
N ASN A 726 32.07 4.10 16.03
CA ASN A 726 31.79 3.16 14.93
C ASN A 726 30.73 3.70 13.95
N TYR A 727 30.04 4.79 14.30
CA TYR A 727 29.06 5.44 13.44
C TYR A 727 29.71 6.39 12.42
N GLU A 728 30.86 6.99 12.76
CA GLU A 728 31.62 7.83 11.82
C GLU A 728 32.08 6.97 10.64
N ARG A 729 31.78 7.41 9.42
CA ARG A 729 32.22 6.75 8.19
C ARG A 729 32.95 7.75 7.33
N ARG A 730 34.10 7.34 6.80
CA ARG A 730 34.89 8.12 5.83
C ARG A 730 34.95 7.37 4.51
N HIS A 731 34.16 7.84 3.56
CA HIS A 731 34.03 7.19 2.25
C HIS A 731 35.06 7.67 1.22
N LEU A 732 35.69 8.82 1.47
CA LEU A 732 36.79 9.38 0.68
C LEU A 732 37.87 9.93 1.62
N THR A 733 39.10 10.00 1.14
CA THR A 733 40.25 10.55 1.88
C THR A 733 40.29 12.07 1.80
N GLY A 734 40.76 12.71 2.88
CA GLY A 734 40.95 14.16 2.97
C GLY A 734 39.85 14.90 3.73
N PRO A 735 40.15 16.10 4.27
CA PRO A 735 39.23 16.85 5.13
C PRO A 735 37.96 17.34 4.40
N MET A 736 38.06 17.55 3.08
CA MET A 736 36.93 17.97 2.23
C MET A 736 35.76 16.99 2.25
N TYR A 737 36.01 15.70 2.54
CA TYR A 737 35.00 14.64 2.49
C TYR A 737 34.66 14.09 3.88
N GLY A 738 34.69 14.96 4.89
CA GLY A 738 34.23 14.64 6.25
C GLY A 738 32.71 14.41 6.35
N SER A 739 32.20 14.25 7.57
CA SER A 739 30.77 14.02 7.81
C SER A 739 29.87 15.19 7.37
N TYR A 740 30.38 16.41 7.42
CA TYR A 740 29.70 17.60 6.91
C TYR A 740 30.71 18.50 6.21
N SER A 741 30.42 18.86 4.96
CA SER A 741 31.27 19.76 4.18
C SER A 741 30.44 20.67 3.29
N PHE A 742 30.83 21.94 3.26
CA PHE A 742 30.45 22.87 2.21
C PHE A 742 31.61 22.99 1.21
N ILE A 743 31.39 22.54 -0.02
CA ILE A 743 32.38 22.55 -1.10
C ILE A 743 31.99 23.67 -2.06
N ASN A 744 32.74 24.77 -2.00
CA ASN A 744 32.55 25.92 -2.87
C ASN A 744 32.92 25.58 -4.31
N VAL A 745 31.95 25.79 -5.22
CA VAL A 745 32.13 25.71 -6.67
C VAL A 745 31.83 27.10 -7.23
N ASP A 746 32.88 27.89 -7.44
CA ASP A 746 32.76 29.27 -7.90
C ASP A 746 32.79 29.43 -9.44
N GLY A 747 33.07 28.34 -10.17
CA GLY A 747 32.98 28.26 -11.63
C GLY A 747 31.61 27.78 -12.12
N GLY A 748 31.24 28.19 -13.34
CA GLY A 748 30.01 27.77 -14.02
C GLY A 748 28.82 28.72 -13.85
N ASN A 749 28.13 29.02 -14.96
CA ASN A 749 26.89 29.79 -14.94
C ASN A 749 25.65 28.89 -14.89
N GLU A 750 24.59 29.39 -14.24
CA GLU A 750 23.28 28.77 -14.32
C GLU A 750 22.66 28.98 -15.71
N SER A 751 22.22 27.91 -16.35
CA SER A 751 21.58 27.93 -17.68
C SER A 751 20.27 27.14 -17.67
N THR A 752 19.41 27.35 -18.67
CA THR A 752 18.19 26.57 -18.85
C THR A 752 18.48 25.25 -19.56
N GLY A 753 17.84 24.17 -19.10
CA GLY A 753 18.02 22.83 -19.67
C GLY A 753 17.58 22.70 -21.14
N LYS A 754 18.13 21.69 -21.82
CA LYS A 754 17.81 21.39 -23.24
C LYS A 754 16.36 20.95 -23.47
N HIS A 755 15.69 20.44 -22.43
CA HIS A 755 14.38 19.79 -22.53
C HIS A 755 13.28 20.48 -21.71
N ASP A 756 13.64 21.39 -20.80
CA ASP A 756 12.71 22.12 -19.95
C ASP A 756 13.28 23.50 -19.60
N ARG A 757 12.45 24.39 -19.05
CA ARG A 757 12.91 25.69 -18.52
C ARG A 757 13.57 25.56 -17.14
N SER A 758 13.95 24.36 -16.70
CA SER A 758 14.58 24.15 -15.40
C SER A 758 16.06 24.54 -15.46
N LEU A 759 16.59 25.03 -14.35
CA LEU A 759 18.00 25.43 -14.24
C LEU A 759 18.94 24.23 -14.14
N ILE A 760 20.14 24.40 -14.69
CA ILE A 760 21.27 23.47 -14.68
C ILE A 760 22.55 24.26 -14.41
N ASN A 761 23.47 23.65 -13.66
CA ASN A 761 24.86 24.11 -13.56
C ASN A 761 25.76 22.93 -13.94
N ALA A 762 26.31 23.00 -15.14
CA ALA A 762 27.06 21.89 -15.74
C ALA A 762 28.41 21.64 -15.05
N VAL A 763 29.01 22.69 -14.46
CA VAL A 763 30.25 22.61 -13.68
C VAL A 763 29.99 21.92 -12.34
N GLU A 764 28.95 22.33 -11.60
CA GLU A 764 28.52 21.59 -10.41
C GLU A 764 28.21 20.13 -10.74
N ALA A 765 27.49 19.87 -11.84
CA ALA A 765 27.17 18.51 -12.26
C ALA A 765 28.43 17.68 -12.56
N ALA A 766 29.47 18.29 -13.16
CA ALA A 766 30.75 17.61 -13.40
C ALA A 766 31.48 17.28 -12.08
N ALA A 767 31.49 18.22 -11.12
CA ALA A 767 32.06 17.99 -9.80
C ALA A 767 31.33 16.84 -9.07
N VAL A 768 29.99 16.83 -9.06
CA VAL A 768 29.19 15.74 -8.48
C VAL A 768 29.54 14.40 -9.12
N VAL A 769 29.58 14.31 -10.45
CA VAL A 769 29.90 13.07 -11.16
C VAL A 769 31.32 12.60 -10.82
N ARG A 770 32.29 13.51 -10.68
CA ARG A 770 33.66 13.16 -10.29
C ARG A 770 33.71 12.57 -8.88
N ILE A 771 32.97 13.15 -7.92
CA ILE A 771 32.86 12.60 -6.56
C ILE A 771 32.25 11.20 -6.60
N LEU A 772 31.17 10.98 -7.36
CA LEU A 772 30.55 9.66 -7.52
C LEU A 772 31.54 8.63 -8.08
N GLN A 773 32.32 9.01 -9.10
CA GLN A 773 33.35 8.14 -9.66
C GLN A 773 34.44 7.78 -8.63
N ARG A 774 34.84 8.73 -7.78
CA ARG A 774 35.81 8.46 -6.71
C ARG A 774 35.24 7.56 -5.64
N LEU A 775 33.99 7.78 -5.22
CA LEU A 775 33.29 6.92 -4.26
C LEU A 775 33.19 5.48 -4.76
N PHE A 776 32.91 5.33 -6.06
CA PHE A 776 32.85 4.02 -6.70
C PHE A 776 34.22 3.33 -6.75
N LYS A 777 35.29 4.05 -7.14
CA LYS A 777 36.66 3.51 -7.15
C LYS A 777 37.20 3.19 -5.76
N GLY A 778 36.94 4.05 -4.77
CA GLY A 778 37.43 3.90 -3.40
C GLY A 778 36.88 2.67 -2.68
N LYS A 779 35.69 2.20 -3.06
CA LYS A 779 35.13 0.94 -2.54
C LYS A 779 35.83 -0.32 -3.01
N SER A 780 36.54 -0.26 -4.12
CA SER A 780 37.36 -1.37 -4.58
C SER A 780 38.51 -1.69 -3.62
N VAL A 781 38.78 -0.83 -2.62
CA VAL A 781 40.05 -0.87 -1.89
C VAL A 781 39.93 -1.30 -0.41
N ASP A 782 38.85 -1.01 0.36
CA ASP A 782 38.96 -1.23 1.83
C ASP A 782 37.73 -1.64 2.67
N THR A 783 36.50 -1.71 2.14
CA THR A 783 35.36 -2.15 2.98
C THR A 783 34.37 -2.96 2.18
N ASN A 784 34.21 -4.25 2.51
CA ASN A 784 33.21 -5.16 1.93
C ASN A 784 31.75 -4.81 2.33
N ARG A 785 31.43 -3.51 2.41
CA ARG A 785 30.17 -2.95 2.92
C ARG A 785 29.46 -2.15 1.83
N ALA A 786 28.15 -2.35 1.73
CA ALA A 786 27.33 -1.55 0.85
C ALA A 786 27.35 -0.07 1.29
N VAL A 787 27.43 0.85 0.31
CA VAL A 787 27.24 2.31 0.56
C VAL A 787 26.26 2.81 -0.46
N ARG A 788 25.25 3.49 0.05
CA ARG A 788 24.17 4.04 -0.73
C ARG A 788 24.33 5.57 -0.78
N VAL A 789 24.27 6.12 -1.98
CA VAL A 789 24.56 7.53 -2.23
C VAL A 789 23.33 8.21 -2.82
N GLY A 790 22.88 9.28 -2.18
CA GLY A 790 21.85 10.16 -2.73
C GLY A 790 22.47 11.41 -3.33
N VAL A 791 22.09 11.75 -4.56
CA VAL A 791 22.35 13.06 -5.14
C VAL A 791 21.04 13.82 -5.19
N VAL A 792 21.00 14.97 -4.54
CA VAL A 792 19.80 15.77 -4.37
C VAL A 792 20.01 17.16 -4.94
N SER A 793 19.03 17.68 -5.67
CA SER A 793 19.04 19.06 -6.18
C SER A 793 17.63 19.66 -6.19
N PRO A 794 17.46 20.98 -6.01
CA PRO A 794 16.14 21.62 -6.12
C PRO A 794 15.56 21.61 -7.54
N TYR A 795 16.40 21.41 -8.56
CA TYR A 795 16.04 21.62 -9.96
C TYR A 795 16.02 20.30 -10.74
N LYS A 796 14.88 19.99 -11.38
CA LYS A 796 14.70 18.75 -12.18
C LYS A 796 15.65 18.69 -13.37
N GLY A 797 15.97 19.83 -13.98
CA GLY A 797 16.98 19.94 -15.04
C GLY A 797 18.35 19.43 -14.58
N GLN A 798 18.81 19.85 -13.40
CA GLN A 798 20.07 19.39 -12.80
C GLN A 798 20.04 17.89 -12.50
N VAL A 799 18.93 17.39 -11.94
CA VAL A 799 18.73 15.95 -11.69
C VAL A 799 18.90 15.16 -12.98
N ARG A 800 18.23 15.55 -14.06
CA ARG A 800 18.34 14.90 -15.37
C ARG A 800 19.76 14.99 -15.91
N ALA A 801 20.41 16.16 -15.86
CA ALA A 801 21.77 16.33 -16.35
C ALA A 801 22.78 15.42 -15.65
N ILE A 802 22.63 15.24 -14.33
CA ILE A 802 23.48 14.31 -13.57
C ILE A 802 23.15 12.86 -13.94
N GLN A 803 21.86 12.49 -14.04
CA GLN A 803 21.42 11.16 -14.46
C GLN A 803 21.97 10.77 -15.84
N GLU A 804 21.92 11.68 -16.82
CA GLU A 804 22.46 11.46 -18.16
C GLU A 804 23.97 11.24 -18.14
N LYS A 805 24.72 12.02 -17.34
CA LYS A 805 26.18 11.87 -17.20
C LYS A 805 26.59 10.57 -16.51
N ILE A 806 25.73 9.97 -15.67
CA ILE A 806 26.02 8.68 -15.00
C ILE A 806 25.49 7.47 -15.76
N ALA A 807 24.54 7.63 -16.69
CA ALA A 807 23.91 6.53 -17.42
C ALA A 807 24.89 5.72 -18.30
N GLY A 808 26.01 6.33 -18.71
CA GLY A 808 27.08 5.67 -19.46
C GLY A 808 28.27 5.17 -18.61
N ALA A 809 28.20 5.28 -17.29
CA ALA A 809 29.31 4.91 -16.39
C ALA A 809 29.10 3.52 -15.77
N ALA A 810 30.20 2.84 -15.41
CA ALA A 810 30.24 1.46 -14.90
C ALA A 810 29.49 1.18 -13.58
N PHE A 811 28.74 2.15 -13.06
CA PHE A 811 27.96 2.06 -11.82
C PHE A 811 26.88 0.97 -11.85
N ALA A 812 26.38 0.59 -13.04
CA ALA A 812 25.28 -0.36 -13.21
C ALA A 812 25.69 -1.85 -13.11
N ALA A 813 26.99 -2.16 -13.21
CA ALA A 813 27.48 -3.54 -13.35
C ALA A 813 27.92 -4.22 -12.04
N HIS A 814 27.74 -3.57 -10.88
CA HIS A 814 28.27 -4.07 -9.61
C HIS A 814 27.16 -4.58 -8.67
N GLU A 815 27.27 -5.86 -8.31
CA GLU A 815 26.39 -6.63 -7.43
C GLU A 815 26.21 -5.96 -6.05
N GLY A 816 25.14 -5.18 -5.88
CA GLY A 816 24.56 -4.78 -4.58
C GLY A 816 25.40 -3.87 -3.66
N LEU A 817 26.70 -3.72 -3.88
CA LEU A 817 27.61 -3.01 -2.96
C LEU A 817 27.61 -1.49 -3.13
N PHE A 818 27.20 -0.94 -4.27
CA PHE A 818 27.14 0.52 -4.50
C PHE A 818 25.87 0.89 -5.25
N SER A 819 25.08 1.81 -4.69
CA SER A 819 23.87 2.32 -5.34
C SER A 819 23.82 3.84 -5.29
N VAL A 820 23.33 4.44 -6.38
CA VAL A 820 23.17 5.89 -6.51
C VAL A 820 21.73 6.21 -6.86
N LYS A 821 21.14 7.13 -6.10
CA LYS A 821 19.81 7.70 -6.41
C LYS A 821 19.95 9.19 -6.64
N VAL A 822 19.59 9.64 -7.84
CA VAL A 822 19.57 11.07 -8.19
C VAL A 822 18.12 11.53 -8.26
N ARG A 823 17.68 12.43 -7.38
CA ARG A 823 16.29 12.96 -7.38
C ARG A 823 16.23 14.42 -6.96
N SER A 824 15.06 15.04 -7.14
CA SER A 824 14.80 16.37 -6.57
C SER A 824 14.60 16.29 -5.06
N VAL A 825 14.71 17.42 -4.35
CA VAL A 825 14.41 17.50 -2.90
C VAL A 825 13.06 16.86 -2.58
N ASP A 826 12.00 17.28 -3.27
CA ASP A 826 10.64 16.78 -3.10
C ASP A 826 10.54 15.26 -3.38
N GLY A 827 11.29 14.74 -4.36
CA GLY A 827 11.30 13.31 -4.70
C GLY A 827 12.18 12.44 -3.79
N PHE A 828 12.93 13.08 -2.89
CA PHE A 828 13.78 12.44 -1.88
C PHE A 828 13.15 12.46 -0.47
N GLN A 829 11.96 13.04 -0.33
CA GLN A 829 11.23 13.02 0.94
C GLN A 829 10.92 11.57 1.36
N GLY A 830 11.03 11.30 2.66
CA GLY A 830 10.89 9.95 3.23
C GLY A 830 12.10 9.02 2.97
N ALA A 831 12.98 9.34 2.02
CA ALA A 831 14.22 8.60 1.81
C ALA A 831 15.36 9.11 2.69
N GLU A 832 16.36 8.27 2.89
CA GLU A 832 17.62 8.54 3.60
C GLU A 832 18.73 7.71 2.96
N GLU A 833 19.95 8.26 2.91
CA GLU A 833 21.11 7.54 2.36
C GLU A 833 22.35 7.76 3.24
N ASP A 834 23.35 6.90 3.04
CA ASP A 834 24.58 6.93 3.85
C ASP A 834 25.38 8.20 3.54
N VAL A 835 25.45 8.57 2.26
CA VAL A 835 26.08 9.79 1.76
C VAL A 835 25.06 10.59 0.96
N ILE A 836 24.94 11.89 1.23
CA ILE A 836 24.16 12.83 0.40
C ILE A 836 25.10 13.87 -0.20
N ILE A 837 24.99 14.02 -1.52
CA ILE A 837 25.61 15.11 -2.28
C ILE A 837 24.49 16.06 -2.70
N PHE A 838 24.51 17.29 -2.18
CA PHE A 838 23.50 18.31 -2.48
C PHE A 838 24.04 19.34 -3.46
N SER A 839 23.50 19.39 -4.68
CA SER A 839 23.86 20.40 -5.70
C SER A 839 22.87 21.56 -5.69
N THR A 840 23.37 22.73 -5.31
CA THR A 840 22.56 23.95 -5.14
C THR A 840 22.22 24.64 -6.47
N VAL A 841 23.03 24.43 -7.52
CA VAL A 841 22.89 24.97 -8.88
C VAL A 841 23.14 26.46 -9.00
N ARG A 842 22.65 27.25 -8.04
CA ARG A 842 22.53 28.70 -8.17
C ARG A 842 23.89 29.39 -8.13
N SER A 843 24.18 30.13 -9.19
CA SER A 843 25.44 30.84 -9.40
C SER A 843 25.14 32.15 -10.13
N ASN A 844 24.98 33.26 -9.38
CA ASN A 844 24.71 34.59 -9.93
C ASN A 844 25.11 35.71 -8.97
N THR A 845 25.47 36.87 -9.53
CA THR A 845 25.89 38.05 -8.74
C THR A 845 24.75 38.72 -7.98
N ALA A 846 23.50 38.45 -8.35
CA ALA A 846 22.31 39.05 -7.73
C ALA A 846 21.88 38.37 -6.42
N GLY A 847 22.52 37.27 -6.01
CA GLY A 847 22.15 36.51 -4.81
C GLY A 847 20.74 35.89 -4.88
N LYS A 848 20.21 35.67 -6.08
CA LYS A 848 18.89 35.06 -6.28
C LYS A 848 19.03 33.54 -6.20
N ILE A 849 18.30 32.91 -5.29
CA ILE A 849 18.42 31.45 -5.06
C ILE A 849 17.15 30.65 -5.35
N GLY A 850 16.03 31.31 -5.65
CA GLY A 850 14.82 30.64 -6.14
C GLY A 850 14.28 29.61 -5.15
N PHE A 851 14.13 28.35 -5.58
CA PHE A 851 13.57 27.26 -4.75
C PHE A 851 14.35 26.99 -3.46
N LEU A 852 15.63 27.36 -3.39
CA LEU A 852 16.44 27.25 -2.17
C LEU A 852 16.02 28.24 -1.07
N ALA A 853 15.21 29.26 -1.39
CA ALA A 853 14.71 30.19 -0.38
C ALA A 853 13.66 29.55 0.55
N ASP A 854 13.08 28.42 0.14
CA ASP A 854 12.15 27.64 0.95
C ASP A 854 12.89 26.92 2.09
N ILE A 855 12.53 27.26 3.33
CA ILE A 855 13.18 26.71 4.53
C ILE A 855 12.87 25.22 4.71
N ASN A 856 11.67 24.77 4.35
CA ASN A 856 11.22 23.39 4.50
C ASN A 856 11.99 22.47 3.55
N ARG A 857 12.16 22.89 2.29
CA ARG A 857 13.03 22.20 1.31
C ARG A 857 14.48 22.14 1.77
N THR A 858 14.98 23.24 2.34
CA THR A 858 16.36 23.29 2.86
C THR A 858 16.54 22.31 4.01
N ASN A 859 15.65 22.32 4.99
CA ASN A 859 15.69 21.38 6.11
C ASN A 859 15.57 19.91 5.65
N VAL A 860 14.68 19.60 4.69
CA VAL A 860 14.61 18.26 4.10
C VAL A 860 15.96 17.88 3.49
N ALA A 861 16.55 18.73 2.64
CA ALA A 861 17.81 18.44 1.97
C ALA A 861 18.96 18.17 2.96
N LEU A 862 19.08 18.98 4.02
CA LEU A 862 20.14 18.83 5.03
C LEU A 862 19.98 17.57 5.90
N THR A 863 18.77 17.02 6.01
CA THR A 863 18.44 15.92 6.95
C THR A 863 18.27 14.55 6.29
N ARG A 864 18.72 14.40 5.03
CA ARG A 864 18.66 13.12 4.29
C ARG A 864 19.86 12.20 4.56
N ALA A 865 20.98 12.75 5.03
CA ALA A 865 22.24 12.04 5.21
C ALA A 865 22.31 11.33 6.56
N LYS A 866 22.86 10.12 6.58
CA LYS A 866 23.25 9.45 7.82
C LYS A 866 24.67 9.81 8.25
N HIS A 867 25.64 9.58 7.36
CA HIS A 867 27.06 9.64 7.71
C HIS A 867 27.80 10.83 7.09
N CYS A 868 27.53 11.16 5.83
CA CYS A 868 28.18 12.26 5.13
C CYS A 868 27.18 13.14 4.38
N LEU A 869 27.25 14.45 4.60
CA LEU A 869 26.55 15.47 3.82
C LEU A 869 27.56 16.40 3.15
N TRP A 870 27.58 16.42 1.82
CA TRP A 870 28.45 17.29 1.03
C TRP A 870 27.60 18.22 0.18
N ILE A 871 27.65 19.51 0.51
CA ILE A 871 26.92 20.57 -0.18
C ILE A 871 27.85 21.19 -1.22
N LEU A 872 27.46 21.14 -2.49
CA LEU A 872 28.18 21.75 -3.60
C LEU A 872 27.41 22.97 -4.09
N GLY A 873 28.08 24.13 -4.11
CA GLY A 873 27.43 25.36 -4.53
C GLY A 873 28.33 26.58 -4.55
N ASN A 874 27.84 27.65 -5.18
CA ASN A 874 28.53 28.93 -5.21
C ASN A 874 28.33 29.68 -3.88
N ALA A 875 29.36 29.70 -3.03
CA ALA A 875 29.30 30.31 -1.70
C ALA A 875 28.97 31.81 -1.75
N LYS A 876 29.47 32.55 -2.75
CA LYS A 876 29.23 33.99 -2.90
C LYS A 876 27.76 34.26 -3.16
N THR A 877 27.15 33.48 -4.06
CA THR A 877 25.71 33.59 -4.40
C THR A 877 24.84 33.28 -3.18
N LEU A 878 25.15 32.17 -2.49
CA LEU A 878 24.37 31.68 -1.35
C LEU A 878 24.52 32.57 -0.10
N ALA A 879 25.72 33.10 0.18
CA ALA A 879 25.94 34.03 1.29
C ALA A 879 25.30 35.40 1.06
N SER A 880 25.25 35.84 -0.21
CA SER A 880 24.60 37.10 -0.59
C SER A 880 23.08 37.02 -0.45
N ALA A 881 22.48 35.83 -0.57
CA ALA A 881 21.06 35.62 -0.32
C ALA A 881 20.71 35.99 1.14
N LYS A 882 19.67 36.80 1.33
CA LYS A 882 19.13 37.14 2.66
C LYS A 882 18.24 36.01 3.19
N THR A 883 18.76 34.79 3.22
CA THR A 883 18.04 33.56 3.60
C THR A 883 18.91 32.70 4.53
N ILE A 884 18.38 31.56 4.98
CA ILE A 884 19.10 30.61 5.85
C ILE A 884 20.43 30.11 5.24
N TRP A 885 20.57 30.16 3.91
CA TRP A 885 21.80 29.77 3.21
C TRP A 885 23.01 30.63 3.56
N ARG A 886 22.81 31.89 3.97
CA ARG A 886 23.87 32.70 4.56
C ARG A 886 24.38 32.10 5.86
N GLY A 887 23.47 31.66 6.72
CA GLY A 887 23.78 30.97 7.97
C GLY A 887 24.53 29.66 7.70
N ILE A 888 24.10 28.87 6.72
CA ILE A 888 24.75 27.60 6.34
C ILE A 888 26.22 27.83 5.93
N VAL A 889 26.47 28.84 5.08
CA VAL A 889 27.84 29.15 4.62
C VAL A 889 28.71 29.70 5.76
N ALA A 890 28.15 30.54 6.63
CA ALA A 890 28.86 31.06 7.80
C ALA A 890 29.21 29.93 8.79
N ASP A 891 28.24 29.10 9.15
CA ASP A 891 28.43 27.94 10.02
C ASP A 891 29.49 26.98 9.48
N ALA A 892 29.47 26.68 8.18
CA ALA A 892 30.48 25.82 7.58
C ALA A 892 31.89 26.42 7.70
N LYS A 893 32.05 27.75 7.59
CA LYS A 893 33.34 28.43 7.79
C LYS A 893 33.77 28.39 9.25
N ASP A 894 32.86 28.72 10.16
CA ASP A 894 33.13 28.79 11.60
C ASP A 894 33.53 27.41 12.16
N ARG A 895 32.95 26.33 11.64
CA ARG A 895 33.28 24.95 12.02
C ARG A 895 34.47 24.35 11.28
N GLY A 896 35.11 25.10 10.38
CA GLY A 896 36.23 24.59 9.56
C GLY A 896 35.84 23.51 8.55
N CYS A 897 34.57 23.49 8.13
CA CYS A 897 33.99 22.55 7.16
C CYS A 897 33.76 23.17 5.77
N TYR A 898 34.29 24.37 5.53
CA TYR A 898 34.25 25.07 4.26
C TYR A 898 35.52 24.76 3.46
N PHE A 899 35.35 24.31 2.22
CA PHE A 899 36.44 23.94 1.32
C PHE A 899 36.22 24.53 -0.07
N ASP A 900 37.28 24.80 -0.81
CA ASP A 900 37.17 25.14 -2.22
C ASP A 900 37.37 23.89 -3.09
N ALA A 901 36.51 23.68 -4.08
CA ALA A 901 36.63 22.53 -4.98
C ALA A 901 37.97 22.50 -5.74
N LYS A 902 38.62 23.65 -5.90
CA LYS A 902 39.94 23.76 -6.55
C LYS A 902 41.09 23.18 -5.74
N ASP A 903 40.91 23.07 -4.42
CA ASP A 903 41.95 22.53 -3.52
C ASP A 903 42.15 21.02 -3.73
N ASP A 904 41.17 20.34 -4.33
CA ASP A 904 41.25 18.94 -4.74
C ASP A 904 41.57 18.83 -6.23
N LYS A 905 42.75 18.31 -6.56
CA LYS A 905 43.25 18.21 -7.95
C LYS A 905 42.28 17.48 -8.89
N ASP A 906 41.61 16.44 -8.39
CA ASP A 906 40.69 15.62 -9.19
C ASP A 906 39.38 16.36 -9.50
N LEU A 907 38.85 17.09 -8.53
CA LEU A 907 37.69 17.98 -8.71
C LEU A 907 38.04 19.16 -9.61
N SER A 908 39.17 19.82 -9.35
CA SER A 908 39.65 20.96 -10.13
C SER A 908 39.78 20.63 -11.62
N ASN A 909 40.42 19.49 -11.95
CA ASN A 909 40.53 19.03 -13.33
C ASN A 909 39.17 18.78 -14.00
N ALA A 910 38.20 18.20 -13.26
CA ALA A 910 36.86 17.95 -13.79
C ALA A 910 36.07 19.25 -14.02
N ILE A 911 36.21 20.23 -13.12
CA ILE A 911 35.62 21.56 -13.23
C ILE A 911 36.20 22.31 -14.42
N ILE A 912 37.52 22.34 -14.58
CA ILE A 912 38.21 23.01 -15.69
C ILE A 912 37.78 22.40 -17.02
N LYS A 913 37.77 21.06 -17.12
CA LYS A 913 37.33 20.37 -18.34
C LYS A 913 35.89 20.75 -18.73
N ALA A 914 34.98 20.75 -17.76
CA ALA A 914 33.57 21.11 -18.02
C ALA A 914 33.40 22.58 -18.43
N ALA A 915 34.18 23.49 -17.86
CA ALA A 915 34.15 24.90 -18.23
C ALA A 915 34.73 25.16 -19.64
N ILE A 916 35.78 24.41 -20.04
CA ILE A 916 36.32 24.45 -21.41
C ILE A 916 35.28 23.96 -22.43
N GLU A 917 34.58 22.86 -22.13
CA GLU A 917 33.51 22.31 -22.99
C GLU A 917 32.31 23.27 -23.16
N LEU A 918 32.17 24.26 -22.28
CA LEU A 918 31.10 25.27 -22.30
C LEU A 918 31.54 26.63 -22.86
N ASP A 919 32.79 26.77 -23.30
CA ASP A 919 33.39 28.05 -23.74
C ASP A 919 33.36 29.16 -22.67
N GLU A 920 33.33 28.77 -21.39
CA GLU A 920 33.29 29.69 -20.23
C GLU A 920 34.70 30.09 -19.74
N VAL A 921 35.68 30.08 -20.64
CA VAL A 921 37.13 30.21 -20.34
C VAL A 921 37.50 31.58 -19.76
N GLU A 922 36.83 32.67 -20.16
CA GLU A 922 37.06 34.02 -19.60
C GLU A 922 36.75 34.11 -18.10
N THR A 923 35.78 33.34 -17.61
CA THR A 923 35.44 33.26 -16.17
C THR A 923 36.52 32.55 -15.34
N LEU A 924 37.23 31.60 -15.96
CA LEU A 924 38.38 30.91 -15.35
C LEU A 924 39.66 31.76 -15.35
N LEU A 925 39.88 32.58 -16.38
CA LEU A 925 41.08 33.43 -16.49
C LEU A 925 41.15 34.55 -15.44
N ASN A 926 40.02 34.91 -14.81
CA ASN A 926 39.98 35.78 -13.64
C ASN A 926 40.47 35.09 -12.34
N LEU A 927 40.91 33.83 -12.40
CA LEU A 927 41.43 33.06 -11.25
C LEU A 927 42.95 33.11 -11.09
N ASP A 928 43.71 33.52 -12.11
CA ASP A 928 45.19 33.56 -12.07
C ASP A 928 45.78 34.88 -11.54
N GLY A 929 44.97 35.68 -10.85
CA GLY A 929 45.39 36.93 -10.24
C GLY A 929 46.23 36.77 -8.98
N LEU A 930 47.39 36.11 -9.03
CA LEU A 930 48.59 36.42 -8.22
C LEU A 930 49.83 35.59 -8.62
N ARG A 931 50.77 36.29 -9.25
CA ARG A 931 52.22 36.02 -9.39
C ARG A 931 52.68 35.00 -10.43
N ILE A 932 52.91 35.50 -11.65
CA ILE A 932 54.09 35.11 -12.44
C ILE A 932 54.86 36.40 -12.76
N GLY A 933 56.00 36.58 -12.09
CA GLY A 933 56.99 37.60 -12.44
C GLY A 933 58.04 36.99 -13.37
N GLY A 934 58.18 37.57 -14.57
CA GLY A 934 59.30 37.40 -15.52
C GLY A 934 59.31 36.05 -16.26
N SER A 935 59.56 35.95 -17.57
CA SER A 935 60.09 36.88 -18.57
C SER A 935 59.70 36.38 -19.96
N ARG A 936 59.39 37.32 -20.86
CA ARG A 936 59.08 37.10 -22.30
C ARG A 936 60.27 36.58 -23.10
N SER A 937 60.02 35.58 -23.93
CA SER A 937 60.46 35.46 -25.34
C SER A 937 59.58 34.35 -25.95
N GLY A 938 59.01 34.41 -27.15
CA GLY A 938 59.22 35.22 -28.33
C GLY A 938 58.90 34.29 -29.52
N PHE A 939 58.23 34.82 -30.54
CA PHE A 939 57.97 34.28 -31.88
C PHE A 939 56.55 33.81 -32.23
N ARG A 940 55.98 34.62 -33.14
CA ARG A 940 54.95 34.39 -34.16
C ARG A 940 55.62 34.78 -35.51
N PRO A 941 55.13 34.39 -36.69
CA PRO A 941 53.72 34.47 -37.14
C PRO A 941 52.89 33.22 -36.93
#